data_AF-A0A3P1ZBS9-F1
#
_entry.id   AF-A0A3P1ZBS9-F1
#
_cell.length_a   1.000
_cell.length_b   1.000
_cell.length_c   1.000
_cell.angle_alpha   90.00
_cell.angle_beta   90.00
_cell.angle_gamma   90.00
#
_symmetry.space_group_name_H-M   'P 1'
#
loop_
_entity.id
_entity.type
_entity.pdbx_description
1 polymer ?
#
loop_
_entity_poly.entity_id
_entity_poly.type
_entity_poly.pdbx_seq_one_letter_code
_entity_poly.pdbx_strand_id
1 'polypeptide(L)'
;MKRISVVFCFFLLLLPAFSVLKERDLARTLGVLRAELEQNHAEKKAYIKRLEDESRNQHAQLVDYMQRSEQIALMLYSQKEDYTFDISYACGQATELYRLLTDELLPFSTTQKQLRTEIDRYARLVRSLEELPPSVTRGEGVSLNTQVVSAALDTLTINAEQAKLVADSINLLSEAYTLTPKQREDRAVALKILKELQRRLQTLDEQLNRDKAYYIAVKEKVERLNSYAMARYKQMQQSIFLTGGQNYFGILRNFSDAYTIAKSDLVQKYSSLDGLPSTYSEWRGPVVTFMLLFILGYVAVAIALSNAILRLMPRRWLPADFRRKRPIYFTALGLFFFAASIMLVRLFVDRSFILMALGLMTNIAWLALAVVVSLLVRLNVRQVGLGLRLYLPFIIMAFIVVSFRVLFVPNTVVALLFPPLLLIFSVWQVRTLRVPKGSMPTSDILYSAVAMLAMCVATVMAWTGFVLMAVQVMVWWMFQLAATQTIMGGYYLMERYERIFVLRKIKAHLSDTGGDIVGDEVLLLRIRTGAYIPRTWSFDFVKRALLPTLGVLSVPLSVWYAAGVFEMTDVVREFFDYNFIDRKGVIQLSLLKLTLVGSLWFVFRYLNYAARSFYQHITKMRNRLPDYQYNFTLANNVIAILVWGAYVLYALILLQVPKSGISIVTAGLATGMGFAMKDLLENFFYGISLMTGRIRVGDFIECDGVTGRVESISYQSTQVTTLDGSVIAFLNTQLFNKNFKNLTRNNAYEMVKIPVGVAYGSDVEQVRRLIIASLEPLNEPLPDGRSLFKPDTDIGVSFAEFGESSVNLTVWFWVLVEVRAGTLSRAREAIYNTLNRNNIEIPFPQLDVHTR
;
A
#
# COMPACT_ATOMS: atom_id res chain seq x y z
N MET A 1 22.49 -17.22 26.77
CA MET A 1 22.74 -18.63 26.36
C MET A 1 22.14 -19.67 27.33
N LYS A 2 22.29 -19.56 28.66
CA LYS A 2 21.78 -20.58 29.62
C LYS A 2 20.25 -20.81 29.66
N ARG A 3 19.41 -19.84 29.29
CA ARG A 3 17.93 -20.01 29.24
C ARG A 3 17.42 -20.69 27.96
N ILE A 4 18.19 -20.66 26.87
CA ILE A 4 17.84 -21.35 25.62
C ILE A 4 18.14 -22.85 25.75
N SER A 5 19.22 -23.22 26.45
CA SER A 5 19.58 -24.62 26.69
C SER A 5 18.55 -25.36 27.57
N VAL A 6 17.92 -24.69 28.54
CA VAL A 6 16.89 -25.32 29.39
C VAL A 6 15.59 -25.51 28.62
N VAL A 7 15.20 -24.57 27.76
CA VAL A 7 14.03 -24.72 26.87
C VAL A 7 14.28 -25.80 25.82
N PHE A 8 15.51 -25.91 25.30
CA PHE A 8 15.89 -26.96 24.36
C PHE A 8 15.91 -28.35 25.03
N CYS A 9 16.38 -28.46 26.27
CA CYS A 9 16.30 -29.71 27.06
C CYS A 9 14.85 -30.08 27.41
N PHE A 10 13.99 -29.10 27.70
CA PHE A 10 12.57 -29.34 27.94
C PHE A 10 11.83 -29.78 26.67
N PHE A 11 12.24 -29.27 25.51
CA PHE A 11 11.72 -29.72 24.21
C PHE A 11 12.23 -31.12 23.83
N LEU A 12 13.49 -31.46 24.15
CA LEU A 12 14.05 -32.81 23.98
C LEU A 12 13.34 -33.86 24.85
N LEU A 13 12.88 -33.47 26.06
CA LEU A 13 12.09 -34.34 26.95
C LEU A 13 10.62 -34.49 26.53
N LEU A 14 10.13 -33.63 25.63
CA LEU A 14 8.77 -33.67 25.08
C LEU A 14 8.71 -34.27 23.67
N LEU A 15 9.85 -34.67 23.09
CA LEU A 15 9.85 -35.40 21.83
C LEU A 15 9.29 -36.80 22.08
N PRO A 16 8.18 -37.20 21.42
CA PRO A 16 7.78 -38.59 21.43
C PRO A 16 8.87 -39.37 20.70
N ALA A 17 9.65 -40.15 21.45
CA ALA A 17 10.69 -41.01 20.91
C ALA A 17 10.06 -42.22 20.19
N PHE A 18 9.32 -41.99 19.11
CA PHE A 18 8.94 -43.02 18.15
C PHE A 18 10.06 -43.18 17.12
N SER A 19 11.23 -43.62 17.59
CA SER A 19 12.26 -44.16 16.70
C SER A 19 11.98 -45.64 16.49
N VAL A 20 11.76 -46.07 15.24
CA VAL A 20 11.76 -47.48 14.86
C VAL A 20 13.16 -48.04 15.15
N LEU A 21 13.32 -48.67 16.31
CA LEU A 21 14.55 -49.35 16.69
C LEU A 21 14.61 -50.70 15.95
N LYS A 22 15.73 -50.98 15.28
CA LYS A 22 16.02 -52.31 14.76
C LYS A 22 16.20 -53.24 15.96
N GLU A 23 15.18 -54.02 16.27
CA GLU A 23 15.23 -54.99 17.36
C GLU A 23 16.26 -56.10 17.07
N ARG A 24 16.82 -56.68 18.14
CA ARG A 24 17.91 -57.68 18.04
C ARG A 24 17.47 -58.98 17.37
N ASP A 25 16.19 -59.33 17.46
CA ASP A 25 15.63 -60.57 16.96
C ASP A 25 14.16 -60.43 16.50
N LEU A 26 13.68 -61.39 15.72
CA LEU A 26 12.30 -61.44 15.23
C LEU A 26 11.28 -61.55 16.37
N ALA A 27 11.64 -62.22 17.48
CA ALA A 27 10.78 -62.40 18.64
C ALA A 27 10.39 -61.06 19.28
N ARG A 28 11.37 -60.21 19.56
CA ARG A 28 11.14 -58.87 20.12
C ARG A 28 10.49 -57.96 19.09
N THR A 29 10.88 -58.05 17.82
CA THR A 29 10.23 -57.27 16.74
C THR A 29 8.71 -57.54 16.70
N LEU A 30 8.30 -58.81 16.80
CA LEU A 30 6.89 -59.19 16.75
C LEU A 30 6.14 -58.82 18.03
N GLY A 31 6.78 -58.96 19.19
CA GLY A 31 6.22 -58.54 20.47
C GLY A 31 6.05 -57.03 20.59
N VAL A 32 7.03 -56.25 20.12
CA VAL A 32 6.97 -54.78 20.03
C VAL A 32 5.91 -54.35 19.03
N LEU A 33 5.85 -54.97 17.85
CA LEU A 33 4.81 -54.70 16.87
C LEU A 33 3.41 -54.97 17.43
N ARG A 34 3.21 -56.08 18.15
CA ARG A 34 1.95 -56.37 18.84
C ARG A 34 1.63 -55.28 19.86
N ALA A 35 2.58 -54.93 20.73
CA ALA A 35 2.38 -53.92 21.78
C ALA A 35 2.08 -52.54 21.20
N GLU A 36 2.81 -52.12 20.15
CA GLU A 36 2.54 -50.87 19.42
C GLU A 36 1.18 -50.90 18.72
N LEU A 37 0.82 -52.02 18.09
CA LEU A 37 -0.47 -52.16 17.43
C LEU A 37 -1.61 -52.15 18.44
N GLU A 38 -1.48 -52.82 19.60
CA GLU A 38 -2.48 -52.82 20.67
C GLU A 38 -2.60 -51.44 21.34
N GLN A 39 -1.47 -50.80 21.67
CA GLN A 39 -1.42 -49.46 22.26
C GLN A 39 -1.99 -48.40 21.32
N ASN A 40 -1.60 -48.44 20.04
CA ASN A 40 -2.06 -47.48 19.03
C ASN A 40 -3.38 -47.90 18.37
N HIS A 41 -3.95 -49.06 18.70
CA HIS A 41 -5.18 -49.56 18.06
C HIS A 41 -6.33 -48.58 18.26
N ALA A 42 -6.49 -48.09 19.50
CA ALA A 42 -7.53 -47.15 19.86
C ALA A 42 -7.35 -45.82 19.13
N GLU A 43 -6.11 -45.33 19.02
CA GLU A 43 -5.78 -44.09 18.30
C GLU A 43 -6.04 -44.22 16.80
N LYS A 44 -5.63 -45.33 16.18
CA LYS A 44 -5.88 -45.60 14.76
C LYS A 44 -7.36 -45.79 14.46
N LYS A 45 -8.11 -46.46 15.35
CA LYS A 45 -9.57 -46.58 15.24
C LYS A 45 -10.26 -45.23 15.37
N ALA A 46 -9.80 -44.36 16.27
CA ALA A 46 -10.31 -43.00 16.40
C ALA A 46 -9.94 -42.11 15.20
N TYR A 47 -8.78 -42.34 14.57
CA TYR A 47 -8.39 -41.69 13.32
C TYR A 47 -9.27 -42.12 12.15
N ILE A 48 -9.48 -43.43 11.96
CA ILE A 48 -10.38 -43.95 10.90
C ILE A 48 -11.80 -43.43 11.12
N LYS A 49 -12.31 -43.43 12.35
CA LYS A 49 -13.62 -42.87 12.67
C LYS A 49 -13.73 -41.38 12.30
N ARG A 50 -12.68 -40.59 12.55
CA ARG A 50 -12.64 -39.18 12.11
C ARG A 50 -12.73 -39.04 10.60
N LEU A 51 -12.02 -39.89 9.84
CA LEU A 51 -12.13 -39.91 8.37
C LEU A 51 -13.52 -40.34 7.88
N GLU A 52 -14.14 -41.33 8.54
CA GLU A 52 -15.52 -41.75 8.24
C GLU A 52 -16.53 -40.62 8.51
N ASP A 53 -16.38 -39.90 9.62
CA ASP A 53 -17.26 -38.78 9.98
C ASP A 53 -17.04 -37.59 9.03
N GLU A 54 -15.80 -37.31 8.63
CA GLU A 54 -15.47 -36.29 7.61
C GLU A 54 -16.08 -36.64 6.26
N SER A 55 -15.94 -37.90 5.80
CA SER A 55 -16.56 -38.38 4.56
C SER A 55 -18.08 -38.27 4.61
N ARG A 56 -18.72 -38.62 5.74
CA ARG A 56 -20.17 -38.49 5.91
C ARG A 56 -20.64 -37.03 5.84
N ASN A 57 -19.90 -36.12 6.47
CA ASN A 57 -20.20 -34.70 6.40
C ASN A 57 -20.05 -34.14 4.98
N GLN A 58 -19.00 -34.54 4.26
CA GLN A 58 -18.81 -34.17 2.85
C GLN A 58 -19.93 -34.70 1.95
N HIS A 59 -20.37 -35.96 2.15
CA HIS A 59 -21.50 -36.52 1.43
C HIS A 59 -22.80 -35.74 1.73
N ALA A 60 -23.08 -35.43 2.99
CA ALA A 60 -24.26 -34.65 3.38
C ALA A 60 -24.27 -33.25 2.74
N GLN A 61 -23.11 -32.57 2.71
CA GLN A 61 -22.95 -31.29 2.01
C GLN A 61 -23.18 -31.44 0.50
N LEU A 62 -22.68 -32.52 -0.11
CA LEU A 62 -22.90 -32.79 -1.53
C LEU A 62 -24.38 -32.94 -1.88
N VAL A 63 -25.13 -33.67 -1.04
CA VAL A 63 -26.57 -33.85 -1.20
C VAL A 63 -27.31 -32.52 -1.04
N ASP A 64 -26.93 -31.68 -0.07
CA ASP A 64 -27.47 -30.33 0.09
C ASP A 64 -27.20 -29.46 -1.16
N TYR A 65 -25.96 -29.44 -1.68
CA TYR A 65 -25.64 -28.71 -2.90
C TYR A 65 -26.41 -29.24 -4.12
N MET A 66 -26.60 -30.55 -4.23
CA MET A 66 -27.42 -31.15 -5.28
C MET A 66 -28.87 -30.67 -5.19
N GLN A 67 -29.48 -30.74 -4.01
CA GLN A 67 -30.86 -30.31 -3.79
C GLN A 67 -31.03 -28.81 -4.05
N ARG A 68 -30.10 -27.98 -3.58
CA ARG A 68 -30.07 -26.54 -3.88
C ARG A 68 -29.91 -26.28 -5.38
N SER A 69 -29.07 -27.05 -6.08
CA SER A 69 -28.92 -26.92 -7.53
C SER A 69 -30.24 -27.20 -8.27
N GLU A 70 -31.02 -28.20 -7.83
CA GLU A 70 -32.34 -28.49 -8.40
C GLU A 70 -33.31 -27.34 -8.15
N GLN A 71 -33.36 -26.86 -6.90
CA GLN A 71 -34.23 -25.76 -6.52
C GLN A 71 -33.92 -24.49 -7.32
N ILE A 72 -32.65 -24.13 -7.45
CA ILE A 72 -32.21 -22.95 -8.20
C ILE A 72 -32.47 -23.13 -9.70
N ALA A 73 -32.23 -24.33 -10.25
CA ALA A 73 -32.54 -24.62 -11.65
C ALA A 73 -34.03 -24.46 -11.95
N LEU A 74 -34.91 -25.05 -11.13
CA LEU A 74 -36.36 -24.90 -11.27
C LEU A 74 -36.80 -23.45 -11.12
N MET A 75 -36.23 -22.72 -10.16
CA MET A 75 -36.49 -21.30 -9.98
C MET A 75 -36.09 -20.50 -11.21
N LEU A 76 -34.89 -20.73 -11.75
CA LEU A 76 -34.32 -19.98 -12.87
C LEU A 76 -35.00 -20.31 -14.21
N TYR A 77 -35.36 -21.57 -14.45
CA TYR A 77 -36.00 -22.01 -15.70
C TYR A 77 -37.49 -21.67 -15.78
N SER A 78 -38.16 -21.48 -14.63
CA SER A 78 -39.59 -21.12 -14.59
C SER A 78 -39.86 -19.62 -14.72
N GLN A 79 -38.84 -18.75 -14.62
CA GLN A 79 -39.05 -17.31 -14.68
C GLN A 79 -39.38 -16.81 -16.10
N LYS A 80 -40.33 -15.88 -16.18
CA LYS A 80 -40.59 -15.07 -17.37
C LYS A 80 -39.53 -14.00 -17.55
N GLU A 81 -39.27 -13.60 -18.80
CA GLU A 81 -38.24 -12.57 -19.11
C GLU A 81 -38.53 -11.20 -18.46
N ASP A 82 -39.80 -10.86 -18.26
CA ASP A 82 -40.25 -9.60 -17.67
C ASP A 82 -40.10 -9.54 -16.13
N TYR A 83 -39.66 -10.64 -15.51
CA TYR A 83 -39.41 -10.77 -14.07
C TYR A 83 -37.92 -10.59 -13.77
N THR A 84 -37.39 -9.43 -14.14
CA THR A 84 -35.96 -9.10 -14.04
C THR A 84 -35.40 -9.26 -12.63
N PHE A 85 -36.13 -8.87 -11.58
CA PHE A 85 -35.65 -9.03 -10.22
C PHE A 85 -35.54 -10.49 -9.80
N ASP A 86 -36.51 -11.32 -10.17
CA ASP A 86 -36.53 -12.76 -9.86
C ASP A 86 -35.41 -13.50 -10.58
N ILE A 87 -35.20 -13.18 -11.87
CA ILE A 87 -34.09 -13.71 -12.67
C ILE A 87 -32.75 -13.31 -12.05
N SER A 88 -32.60 -12.03 -11.67
CA SER A 88 -31.33 -11.55 -11.09
C SER A 88 -30.96 -12.33 -9.83
N TYR A 89 -31.92 -12.53 -8.91
CA TYR A 89 -31.73 -13.30 -7.68
C TYR A 89 -31.39 -14.77 -7.96
N ALA A 90 -32.09 -15.40 -8.89
CA ALA A 90 -31.84 -16.79 -9.25
C ALA A 90 -30.47 -16.99 -9.91
N CYS A 91 -30.03 -16.03 -10.73
CA CYS A 91 -28.69 -16.04 -11.30
C CYS A 91 -27.62 -15.87 -10.21
N GLY A 92 -27.83 -14.98 -9.24
CA GLY A 92 -26.97 -14.80 -8.08
C GLY A 92 -26.79 -16.07 -7.27
N GLN A 93 -27.90 -16.72 -6.91
CA GLN A 93 -27.89 -17.97 -6.16
C GLN A 93 -27.18 -19.10 -6.93
N ALA A 94 -27.38 -19.20 -8.25
CA ALA A 94 -26.67 -20.17 -9.08
C ALA A 94 -25.15 -19.93 -9.08
N THR A 95 -24.74 -18.68 -9.18
CA THR A 95 -23.33 -18.27 -9.19
C THR A 95 -22.68 -18.50 -7.83
N GLU A 96 -23.38 -18.16 -6.75
CA GLU A 96 -22.92 -18.39 -5.37
C GLU A 96 -22.75 -19.89 -5.09
N LEU A 97 -23.71 -20.73 -5.50
CA LEU A 97 -23.62 -22.18 -5.36
C LEU A 97 -22.39 -22.75 -6.11
N TYR A 98 -22.14 -22.28 -7.33
CA TYR A 98 -20.95 -22.68 -8.09
C TYR A 98 -19.65 -22.28 -7.39
N ARG A 99 -19.61 -21.08 -6.82
CA ARG A 99 -18.45 -20.60 -6.07
C ARG A 99 -18.22 -21.42 -4.80
N LEU A 100 -19.26 -21.67 -4.01
CA LEU A 100 -19.18 -22.50 -2.80
C LEU A 100 -18.70 -23.91 -3.11
N LEU A 101 -19.25 -24.54 -4.16
CA LEU A 101 -18.83 -25.87 -4.60
C LEU A 101 -17.35 -25.91 -5.06
N THR A 102 -16.87 -24.81 -5.66
CA THR A 102 -15.49 -24.71 -6.18
C THR A 102 -14.48 -24.41 -5.07
N ASP A 103 -14.85 -23.55 -4.12
CA ASP A 103 -13.98 -23.05 -3.05
C ASP A 103 -13.94 -23.97 -1.82
N GLU A 104 -15.08 -24.57 -1.40
CA GLU A 104 -15.20 -25.30 -0.12
C GLU A 104 -14.94 -26.81 -0.23
N LEU A 105 -15.26 -27.44 -1.36
CA LEU A 105 -15.05 -28.88 -1.53
C LEU A 105 -13.60 -29.18 -1.91
N LEU A 106 -12.81 -29.52 -0.88
CA LEU A 106 -11.51 -30.18 -1.04
C LEU A 106 -11.65 -31.35 -2.01
N PRO A 107 -10.74 -31.51 -2.99
CA PRO A 107 -10.89 -32.58 -3.95
C PRO A 107 -10.73 -33.91 -3.20
N PHE A 108 -11.78 -34.74 -3.23
CA PHE A 108 -11.82 -36.12 -2.71
C PHE A 108 -10.54 -36.92 -3.04
N SER A 109 -9.84 -36.54 -4.12
CA SER A 109 -8.55 -37.09 -4.52
C SER A 109 -7.46 -37.03 -3.44
N THR A 110 -7.41 -36.00 -2.60
CA THR A 110 -6.34 -35.84 -1.60
C THR A 110 -6.53 -36.82 -0.45
N THR A 111 -7.74 -36.86 0.13
CA THR A 111 -8.13 -37.82 1.17
C THR A 111 -8.03 -39.25 0.67
N GLN A 112 -8.48 -39.49 -0.56
CA GLN A 112 -8.37 -40.79 -1.21
C GLN A 112 -6.92 -41.26 -1.40
N LYS A 113 -6.01 -40.36 -1.81
CA LYS A 113 -4.59 -40.71 -1.98
C LYS A 113 -3.93 -41.10 -0.65
N GLN A 114 -4.23 -40.37 0.42
CA GLN A 114 -3.75 -40.70 1.76
C GLN A 114 -4.30 -42.05 2.23
N LEU A 115 -5.59 -42.28 2.04
CA LEU A 115 -6.26 -43.53 2.41
C LEU A 115 -5.65 -44.74 1.68
N ARG A 116 -5.45 -44.64 0.36
CA ARG A 116 -4.84 -45.73 -0.44
C ARG A 116 -3.40 -46.03 -0.04
N THR A 117 -2.64 -45.01 0.36
CA THR A 117 -1.27 -45.18 0.86
C THR A 117 -1.27 -45.99 2.17
N GLU A 118 -2.20 -45.69 3.08
CA GLU A 118 -2.38 -46.44 4.33
C GLU A 118 -2.88 -47.88 4.08
N ILE A 119 -3.82 -48.08 3.15
CA ILE A 119 -4.30 -49.40 2.73
C ILE A 119 -3.13 -50.25 2.21
N ASP A 120 -2.29 -49.70 1.32
CA ASP A 120 -1.13 -50.42 0.77
C ASP A 120 -0.11 -50.76 1.87
N ARG A 121 0.15 -49.83 2.80
CA ARG A 121 1.03 -50.08 3.94
C ARG A 121 0.53 -51.26 4.78
N TYR A 122 -0.75 -51.26 5.14
CA TYR A 122 -1.34 -52.34 5.93
C TYR A 122 -1.39 -53.66 5.16
N ALA A 123 -1.70 -53.64 3.86
CA ALA A 123 -1.70 -54.82 3.00
C ALA A 123 -0.32 -55.48 2.94
N ARG A 124 0.75 -54.69 2.76
CA ARG A 124 2.14 -55.19 2.77
C ARG A 124 2.54 -55.76 4.13
N LEU A 125 2.14 -55.10 5.22
CA LEU A 125 2.43 -55.57 6.57
C LEU A 125 1.71 -56.89 6.88
N VAL A 126 0.42 -57.01 6.51
CA VAL A 126 -0.36 -58.26 6.61
C VAL A 126 0.32 -59.38 5.82
N ARG A 127 0.69 -59.12 4.56
CA ARG A 127 1.37 -60.11 3.71
C ARG A 127 2.70 -60.57 4.31
N SER A 128 3.52 -59.64 4.78
CA SER A 128 4.80 -59.96 5.43
C SER A 128 4.61 -60.80 6.69
N LEU A 129 3.54 -60.57 7.46
CA LEU A 129 3.20 -61.39 8.62
C LEU A 129 2.61 -62.75 8.23
N GLU A 130 1.84 -62.85 7.14
CA GLU A 130 1.31 -64.12 6.62
C GLU A 130 2.42 -65.03 6.07
N GLU A 131 3.50 -64.46 5.56
CA GLU A 131 4.67 -65.18 5.05
C GLU A 131 5.66 -65.61 6.15
N LEU A 132 5.41 -65.29 7.44
CA LEU A 132 6.26 -65.71 8.58
C LEU A 132 5.85 -67.05 9.21
N PRO A 133 6.79 -67.96 9.58
CA PRO A 133 8.21 -67.89 9.23
C PRO A 133 8.38 -68.10 7.72
N PRO A 134 9.43 -67.53 7.09
CA PRO A 134 9.66 -67.72 5.66
C PRO A 134 9.74 -69.21 5.39
N SER A 135 8.77 -69.72 4.63
CA SER A 135 8.82 -71.09 4.17
C SER A 135 10.02 -71.21 3.23
N VAL A 136 11.12 -71.84 3.67
CA VAL A 136 12.18 -72.32 2.77
C VAL A 136 11.62 -73.37 1.79
N THR A 137 10.39 -73.84 2.01
CA THR A 137 9.75 -74.94 1.28
C THR A 137 8.40 -74.53 0.67
N ARG A 138 8.41 -73.58 -0.27
CA ARG A 138 7.29 -73.43 -1.23
C ARG A 138 7.62 -73.80 -2.67
N GLY A 139 8.76 -74.44 -2.88
CA GLY A 139 9.10 -75.23 -4.06
C GLY A 139 10.16 -76.24 -3.64
N GLU A 140 9.88 -77.53 -3.85
CA GLU A 140 10.73 -78.68 -3.50
C GLU A 140 10.79 -79.03 -2.01
N GLY A 141 10.25 -80.21 -1.71
CA GLY A 141 10.22 -80.79 -0.37
C GLY A 141 11.62 -81.15 0.09
N VAL A 142 12.17 -80.34 0.98
CA VAL A 142 13.16 -80.79 1.95
C VAL A 142 12.53 -80.54 3.32
N SER A 143 11.63 -81.44 3.73
CA SER A 143 11.55 -81.74 5.15
C SER A 143 12.92 -82.29 5.53
N LEU A 144 13.61 -81.66 6.48
CA LEU A 144 14.73 -82.31 7.16
C LEU A 144 14.12 -83.49 7.93
N ASN A 145 13.89 -84.58 7.21
CA ASN A 145 13.37 -85.81 7.74
C ASN A 145 14.43 -86.30 8.73
N THR A 146 14.08 -86.41 10.01
CA THR A 146 15.02 -86.77 11.08
C THR A 146 15.74 -88.09 10.78
N GLN A 147 15.13 -88.94 9.94
CA GLN A 147 15.69 -90.18 9.39
C GLN A 147 16.80 -89.99 8.34
N VAL A 148 16.73 -88.96 7.50
CA VAL A 148 17.78 -88.69 6.48
C VAL A 148 19.01 -88.07 7.13
N VAL A 149 18.78 -87.22 8.12
CA VAL A 149 19.86 -86.63 8.94
C VAL A 149 20.52 -87.71 9.80
N SER A 150 19.76 -88.61 10.44
CA SER A 150 20.35 -89.74 11.18
C SER A 150 21.12 -90.69 10.27
N ALA A 151 20.63 -90.98 9.06
CA ALA A 151 21.34 -91.79 8.08
C ALA A 151 22.62 -91.13 7.53
N ALA A 152 22.62 -89.80 7.37
CA ALA A 152 23.81 -89.04 7.00
C ALA A 152 24.84 -88.96 8.14
N LEU A 153 24.37 -88.88 9.39
CA LEU A 153 25.21 -88.97 10.59
C LEU A 153 25.80 -90.37 10.79
N ASP A 154 25.07 -91.43 10.46
CA ASP A 154 25.54 -92.83 10.55
C ASP A 154 26.56 -93.17 9.45
N THR A 155 26.55 -92.46 8.32
CA THR A 155 27.51 -92.66 7.21
C THR A 155 28.80 -91.85 7.37
N LEU A 156 28.75 -90.75 8.12
CA LEU A 156 29.96 -90.04 8.54
C LEU A 156 30.48 -90.75 9.80
N THR A 157 31.72 -91.24 9.81
CA THR A 157 32.35 -91.85 11.00
C THR A 157 32.69 -90.77 12.04
N ILE A 158 31.67 -90.12 12.60
CA ILE A 158 31.80 -89.06 13.59
C ILE A 158 31.64 -89.67 14.98
N ASN A 159 32.53 -89.32 15.92
CA ASN A 159 32.42 -89.83 17.29
C ASN A 159 31.10 -89.35 17.93
N ALA A 160 30.57 -90.13 18.89
CA ALA A 160 29.26 -89.88 19.51
C ALA A 160 29.06 -88.45 20.04
N GLU A 161 30.14 -87.78 20.46
CA GLU A 161 30.14 -86.39 20.91
C GLU A 161 29.93 -85.38 19.76
N GLN A 162 30.55 -85.62 18.60
CA GLN A 162 30.39 -84.80 17.39
C GLN A 162 29.04 -85.07 16.70
N ALA A 163 28.54 -86.30 16.76
CA ALA A 163 27.20 -86.65 16.27
C ALA A 163 26.10 -85.93 17.06
N LYS A 164 26.27 -85.81 18.39
CA LYS A 164 25.38 -85.04 19.25
C LYS A 164 25.42 -83.54 18.92
N LEU A 165 26.61 -82.98 18.63
CA LEU A 165 26.77 -81.59 18.18
C LEU A 165 26.09 -81.30 16.83
N VAL A 166 26.16 -82.23 15.86
CA VAL A 166 25.51 -82.09 14.56
C VAL A 166 23.98 -82.22 14.68
N ALA A 167 23.49 -83.17 15.47
CA ALA A 167 22.06 -83.30 15.77
C ALA A 167 21.52 -82.07 16.52
N ASP A 168 22.26 -81.57 17.52
CA ASP A 168 21.91 -80.34 18.24
C ASP A 168 21.93 -79.12 17.31
N SER A 169 22.89 -79.02 16.38
CA SER A 169 22.96 -77.90 15.41
C SER A 169 21.88 -77.97 14.33
N ILE A 170 21.45 -79.17 13.91
CA ILE A 170 20.31 -79.35 12.99
C ILE A 170 18.98 -79.07 13.69
N ASN A 171 18.82 -79.50 14.94
CA ASN A 171 17.66 -79.12 15.75
C ASN A 171 17.64 -77.60 15.98
N LEU A 172 18.78 -76.97 16.31
CA LEU A 172 18.94 -75.51 16.39
C LEU A 172 18.60 -74.80 15.07
N LEU A 173 18.96 -75.36 13.92
CA LEU A 173 18.60 -74.83 12.59
C LEU A 173 17.10 -74.98 12.30
N SER A 174 16.47 -76.10 12.68
CA SER A 174 15.03 -76.30 12.52
C SER A 174 14.19 -75.43 13.47
N GLU A 175 14.68 -75.22 14.70
CA GLU A 175 14.12 -74.31 15.69
C GLU A 175 14.34 -72.84 15.30
N ALA A 176 15.47 -72.51 14.65
CA ALA A 176 15.75 -71.15 14.15
C ALA A 176 14.78 -70.68 13.06
N TYR A 177 14.11 -71.61 12.35
CA TYR A 177 13.13 -71.30 11.30
C TYR A 177 11.67 -71.55 11.72
N THR A 178 11.40 -71.97 12.96
CA THR A 178 10.03 -72.18 13.45
C THR A 178 9.65 -71.15 14.50
N LEU A 179 8.49 -70.51 14.34
CA LEU A 179 7.99 -69.55 15.33
C LEU A 179 7.68 -70.28 16.64
N THR A 180 8.23 -69.77 17.74
CA THR A 180 7.90 -70.17 19.12
C THR A 180 6.39 -70.00 19.37
N PRO A 181 5.79 -70.73 20.34
CA PRO A 181 4.35 -70.61 20.64
C PRO A 181 3.91 -69.17 20.90
N LYS A 182 4.72 -68.40 21.62
CA LYS A 182 4.49 -66.97 21.91
C LYS A 182 4.53 -66.10 20.66
N GLN A 183 5.50 -66.32 19.76
CA GLN A 183 5.56 -65.59 18.48
C GLN A 183 4.37 -65.90 17.56
N ARG A 184 3.82 -67.14 17.59
CA ARG A 184 2.60 -67.47 16.82
C ARG A 184 1.38 -66.73 17.35
N GLU A 185 1.27 -66.63 18.67
CA GLU A 185 0.21 -65.86 19.32
C GLU A 185 0.32 -64.36 18.99
N ASP A 186 1.52 -63.78 19.15
CA ASP A 186 1.76 -62.37 18.85
C ASP A 186 1.45 -62.04 17.39
N ARG A 187 1.82 -62.94 16.48
CA ARG A 187 1.52 -62.86 15.05
C ARG A 187 0.02 -62.90 14.77
N ALA A 188 -0.69 -63.85 15.39
CA ALA A 188 -2.12 -64.02 15.18
C ALA A 188 -2.92 -62.79 15.65
N VAL A 189 -2.53 -62.21 16.79
CA VAL A 189 -3.15 -60.98 17.32
C VAL A 189 -2.84 -59.78 16.42
N ALA A 190 -1.59 -59.58 16.01
CA ALA A 190 -1.22 -58.51 15.08
C ALA A 190 -1.96 -58.63 13.75
N LEU A 191 -2.05 -59.83 13.16
CA LEU A 191 -2.80 -60.10 11.94
C LEU A 191 -4.29 -59.76 12.08
N LYS A 192 -4.92 -60.08 13.22
CA LYS A 192 -6.32 -59.77 13.48
C LYS A 192 -6.57 -58.26 13.47
N ILE A 193 -5.75 -57.49 14.21
CA ILE A 193 -5.86 -56.02 14.29
C ILE A 193 -5.64 -55.40 12.91
N LEU A 194 -4.59 -55.83 12.20
CA LEU A 194 -4.24 -55.29 10.89
C LEU A 194 -5.30 -55.58 9.82
N LYS A 195 -5.84 -56.80 9.79
CA LYS A 195 -6.94 -57.17 8.88
C LYS A 195 -8.21 -56.38 9.17
N GLU A 196 -8.54 -56.11 10.43
CA GLU A 196 -9.67 -55.26 10.78
C GLU A 196 -9.48 -53.82 10.28
N LEU A 197 -8.32 -53.21 10.55
CA LEU A 197 -8.01 -51.84 10.12
C LEU A 197 -8.00 -51.74 8.58
N GLN A 198 -7.35 -52.68 7.90
CA GLN A 198 -7.31 -52.74 6.44
C GLN A 198 -8.73 -52.84 5.86
N ARG A 199 -9.58 -53.73 6.38
CA ARG A 199 -10.95 -53.90 5.90
C ARG A 199 -11.79 -52.63 6.07
N ARG A 200 -11.66 -51.92 7.21
CA ARG A 200 -12.37 -50.65 7.41
C ARG A 200 -11.91 -49.58 6.43
N LEU A 201 -10.60 -49.44 6.24
CA LEU A 201 -10.03 -48.48 5.28
C LEU A 201 -10.46 -48.79 3.84
N GLN A 202 -10.52 -50.08 3.45
CA GLN A 202 -11.02 -50.51 2.14
C GLN A 202 -12.49 -50.15 1.93
N THR A 203 -13.36 -50.42 2.92
CA THR A 203 -14.78 -50.01 2.86
C THR A 203 -14.91 -48.49 2.69
N LEU A 204 -14.07 -47.70 3.36
CA LEU A 204 -14.05 -46.25 3.23
C LEU A 204 -13.58 -45.79 1.84
N ASP A 205 -12.56 -46.44 1.23
CA ASP A 205 -12.13 -46.11 -0.15
C ASP A 205 -13.24 -46.42 -1.15
N GLU A 206 -13.95 -47.53 -0.99
CA GLU A 206 -15.10 -47.86 -1.84
C GLU A 206 -16.24 -46.84 -1.70
N GLN A 207 -16.53 -46.37 -0.48
CA GLN A 207 -17.51 -45.30 -0.24
C GLN A 207 -17.09 -43.99 -0.92
N LEU A 208 -15.85 -43.55 -0.71
CA LEU A 208 -15.30 -42.35 -1.33
C LEU A 208 -15.28 -42.43 -2.87
N ASN A 209 -15.00 -43.62 -3.44
CA ASN A 209 -15.06 -43.84 -4.89
C ASN A 209 -16.49 -43.63 -5.44
N ARG A 210 -17.52 -44.08 -4.72
CA ARG A 210 -18.92 -43.85 -5.12
C ARG A 210 -19.28 -42.37 -4.99
N ASP A 211 -18.91 -41.74 -3.89
CA ASP A 211 -19.16 -40.31 -3.65
C ASP A 211 -18.47 -39.41 -4.67
N LYS A 212 -17.29 -39.79 -5.15
CA LYS A 212 -16.58 -39.11 -6.23
C LYS A 212 -17.40 -39.04 -7.52
N ALA A 213 -18.10 -40.11 -7.89
CA ALA A 213 -18.96 -40.10 -9.09
C ALA A 213 -20.12 -39.12 -8.93
N TYR A 214 -20.77 -39.12 -7.75
CA TYR A 214 -21.81 -38.13 -7.42
C TYR A 214 -21.26 -36.70 -7.44
N TYR A 215 -20.05 -36.48 -6.91
CA TYR A 215 -19.40 -35.18 -6.93
C TYR A 215 -19.18 -34.66 -8.35
N ILE A 216 -18.65 -35.48 -9.25
CA ILE A 216 -18.44 -35.09 -10.65
C ILE A 216 -19.78 -34.72 -11.30
N ALA A 217 -20.83 -35.51 -11.08
CA ALA A 217 -22.16 -35.24 -11.62
C ALA A 217 -22.77 -33.93 -11.08
N VAL A 218 -22.69 -33.71 -9.76
CA VAL A 218 -23.17 -32.46 -9.13
C VAL A 218 -22.37 -31.26 -9.63
N LYS A 219 -21.05 -31.39 -9.74
CA LYS A 219 -20.18 -30.32 -10.25
C LYS A 219 -20.53 -29.93 -11.68
N GLU A 220 -20.59 -30.91 -12.58
CA GLU A 220 -20.93 -30.66 -13.98
C GLU A 220 -22.33 -30.01 -14.09
N LYS A 221 -23.28 -30.46 -13.28
CA LYS A 221 -24.62 -29.90 -13.25
C LYS A 221 -24.64 -28.44 -12.77
N VAL A 222 -23.96 -28.14 -11.66
CA VAL A 222 -23.85 -26.77 -11.12
C VAL A 222 -23.09 -25.86 -12.08
N GLU A 223 -22.10 -26.37 -12.80
CA GLU A 223 -21.37 -25.64 -13.84
C GLU A 223 -22.27 -25.29 -15.03
N ARG A 224 -23.11 -26.22 -15.51
CA ARG A 224 -24.12 -25.94 -16.55
C ARG A 224 -25.14 -24.92 -16.06
N LEU A 225 -25.62 -25.06 -14.81
CA LEU A 225 -26.55 -24.12 -14.20
C LEU A 225 -25.96 -22.70 -14.13
N ASN A 226 -24.70 -22.58 -13.68
CA ASN A 226 -23.98 -21.31 -13.64
C ASN A 226 -23.78 -20.73 -15.06
N SER A 227 -23.43 -21.56 -16.04
CA SER A 227 -23.28 -21.12 -17.43
C SER A 227 -24.59 -20.56 -18.00
N TYR A 228 -25.72 -21.21 -17.72
CA TYR A 228 -27.04 -20.70 -18.11
C TYR A 228 -27.41 -19.42 -17.35
N ALA A 229 -27.13 -19.36 -16.04
CA ALA A 229 -27.31 -18.15 -15.24
C ALA A 229 -26.55 -16.98 -15.84
N MET A 230 -25.27 -17.15 -16.19
CA MET A 230 -24.45 -16.12 -16.83
C MET A 230 -25.00 -15.68 -18.19
N ALA A 231 -25.52 -16.61 -18.99
CA ALA A 231 -26.16 -16.28 -20.27
C ALA A 231 -27.43 -15.43 -20.08
N ARG A 232 -28.30 -15.81 -19.13
CA ARG A 232 -29.48 -15.02 -18.75
C ARG A 232 -29.10 -13.67 -18.16
N TYR A 233 -28.04 -13.63 -17.38
CA TYR A 233 -27.49 -12.42 -16.81
C TYR A 233 -27.09 -11.42 -17.91
N LYS A 234 -26.40 -11.90 -18.95
CA LYS A 234 -26.02 -11.10 -20.12
C LYS A 234 -27.23 -10.62 -20.92
N GLN A 235 -28.25 -11.46 -21.11
CA GLN A 235 -29.50 -11.05 -21.78
C GLN A 235 -30.22 -9.94 -21.00
N MET A 236 -30.28 -10.06 -19.67
CA MET A 236 -30.86 -9.06 -18.77
C MET A 236 -30.09 -7.73 -18.83
N GLN A 237 -28.77 -7.77 -18.90
CA GLN A 237 -27.97 -6.55 -19.08
C GLN A 237 -28.29 -5.86 -20.41
N GLN A 238 -28.40 -6.63 -21.50
CA GLN A 238 -28.74 -6.07 -22.80
C GLN A 238 -30.11 -5.40 -22.80
N SER A 239 -31.12 -6.00 -22.17
CA SER A 239 -32.45 -5.40 -22.08
C SER A 239 -32.46 -4.11 -21.22
N ILE A 240 -31.72 -4.08 -20.12
CA ILE A 240 -31.63 -2.92 -19.22
C ILE A 240 -30.87 -1.75 -19.86
N PHE A 241 -29.73 -2.01 -20.53
CA PHE A 241 -28.82 -0.96 -20.98
C PHE A 241 -28.95 -0.60 -22.46
N LEU A 242 -29.37 -1.51 -23.34
CA LEU A 242 -29.29 -1.33 -24.80
C LEU A 242 -30.65 -1.29 -25.48
N THR A 243 -31.52 -2.28 -25.23
CA THR A 243 -32.72 -2.47 -26.04
C THR A 243 -33.85 -1.50 -25.65
N GLY A 244 -33.97 -1.15 -24.36
CA GLY A 244 -35.02 -0.26 -23.86
C GLY A 244 -36.43 -0.86 -23.98
N GLY A 245 -37.35 -0.42 -23.13
CA GLY A 245 -38.78 -0.73 -23.26
C GLY A 245 -39.50 0.20 -24.24
N GLN A 246 -40.82 0.06 -24.34
CA GLN A 246 -41.64 1.03 -25.07
C GLN A 246 -41.54 2.43 -24.45
N ASN A 247 -41.54 3.45 -25.29
CA ASN A 247 -41.60 4.85 -24.85
C ASN A 247 -42.86 5.06 -23.98
N TYR A 248 -42.70 5.75 -22.84
CA TYR A 248 -43.77 6.00 -21.89
C TYR A 248 -44.97 6.74 -22.51
N PHE A 249 -44.74 7.65 -23.46
CA PHE A 249 -45.84 8.31 -24.17
C PHE A 249 -46.62 7.34 -25.07
N GLY A 250 -45.98 6.29 -25.58
CA GLY A 250 -46.63 5.18 -26.25
C GLY A 250 -47.47 4.35 -25.29
N ILE A 251 -46.94 4.06 -24.09
CA ILE A 251 -47.67 3.38 -23.01
C ILE A 251 -48.91 4.18 -22.61
N LEU A 252 -48.82 5.51 -22.50
CA LEU A 252 -49.96 6.38 -22.20
C LEU A 252 -51.00 6.42 -23.32
N ARG A 253 -50.58 6.34 -24.60
CA ARG A 253 -51.51 6.30 -25.73
C ARG A 253 -52.35 5.02 -25.71
N ASN A 254 -51.75 3.90 -25.29
CA ASN A 254 -52.41 2.60 -25.13
C ASN A 254 -52.58 2.24 -23.64
N PHE A 255 -52.99 3.20 -22.81
CA PHE A 255 -53.04 3.02 -21.36
C PHE A 255 -53.94 1.86 -20.93
N SER A 256 -55.04 1.62 -21.62
CA SER A 256 -55.96 0.50 -21.34
C SER A 256 -55.25 -0.85 -21.45
N ASP A 257 -54.50 -1.05 -22.52
CA ASP A 257 -53.77 -2.30 -22.76
C ASP A 257 -52.62 -2.44 -21.78
N ALA A 258 -51.85 -1.37 -21.56
CA ALA A 258 -50.75 -1.35 -20.61
C ALA A 258 -51.22 -1.63 -19.16
N TYR A 259 -52.35 -1.04 -18.75
CA TYR A 259 -52.95 -1.30 -17.45
C TYR A 259 -53.45 -2.74 -17.33
N THR A 260 -54.07 -3.29 -18.39
CA THR A 260 -54.57 -4.66 -18.39
C THR A 260 -53.42 -5.66 -18.30
N ILE A 261 -52.33 -5.45 -19.06
CA ILE A 261 -51.11 -6.25 -18.98
C ILE A 261 -50.48 -6.15 -17.59
N ALA A 262 -50.25 -4.94 -17.07
CA ALA A 262 -49.66 -4.74 -15.76
C ALA A 262 -50.51 -5.36 -14.64
N LYS A 263 -51.84 -5.24 -14.71
CA LYS A 263 -52.77 -5.89 -13.78
C LYS A 263 -52.70 -7.40 -13.90
N SER A 264 -52.65 -7.94 -15.12
CA SER A 264 -52.55 -9.39 -15.35
C SER A 264 -51.24 -9.96 -14.82
N ASP A 265 -50.11 -9.27 -15.01
CA ASP A 265 -48.80 -9.68 -14.48
C ASP A 265 -48.78 -9.62 -12.96
N LEU A 266 -49.34 -8.56 -12.37
CA LEU A 266 -49.45 -8.41 -10.93
C LEU A 266 -50.31 -9.52 -10.32
N VAL A 267 -51.47 -9.79 -10.92
CA VAL A 267 -52.38 -10.86 -10.48
C VAL A 267 -51.71 -12.22 -10.70
N GLN A 268 -51.09 -12.49 -11.83
CA GLN A 268 -50.42 -13.77 -12.06
C GLN A 268 -49.29 -14.00 -11.05
N LYS A 269 -48.56 -12.95 -10.68
CA LYS A 269 -47.44 -13.05 -9.74
C LYS A 269 -47.90 -13.26 -8.29
N TYR A 270 -48.93 -12.54 -7.85
CA TYR A 270 -49.36 -12.55 -6.45
C TYR A 270 -50.68 -13.29 -6.19
N SER A 271 -51.39 -13.78 -7.21
CA SER A 271 -52.57 -14.62 -7.00
C SER A 271 -52.17 -15.98 -6.42
N SER A 272 -53.01 -16.50 -5.54
CA SER A 272 -52.84 -17.85 -5.03
C SER A 272 -53.24 -18.87 -6.08
N LEU A 273 -52.48 -19.97 -6.15
CA LEU A 273 -52.87 -21.20 -6.84
C LEU A 273 -54.06 -21.84 -6.11
N ASP A 274 -55.23 -21.17 -6.12
CA ASP A 274 -56.41 -21.50 -5.31
C ASP A 274 -57.02 -22.88 -5.64
N GLY A 275 -56.50 -23.59 -6.66
CA GLY A 275 -56.90 -24.94 -7.05
C GLY A 275 -55.96 -26.08 -6.63
N LEU A 276 -54.80 -25.82 -6.00
CA LEU A 276 -53.82 -26.86 -5.64
C LEU A 276 -53.60 -26.94 -4.11
N PRO A 277 -54.19 -27.93 -3.41
CA PRO A 277 -54.26 -27.96 -1.94
C PRO A 277 -52.94 -28.24 -1.21
N SER A 278 -51.82 -28.51 -1.91
CA SER A 278 -50.55 -28.92 -1.28
C SER A 278 -49.34 -28.01 -1.56
N THR A 279 -49.50 -26.91 -2.29
CA THR A 279 -48.37 -26.05 -2.69
C THR A 279 -48.46 -24.63 -2.09
N TYR A 280 -47.59 -24.34 -1.13
CA TYR A 280 -47.43 -23.00 -0.56
C TYR A 280 -46.37 -22.22 -1.36
N SER A 281 -46.80 -21.24 -2.17
CA SER A 281 -45.87 -20.26 -2.74
C SER A 281 -45.51 -19.19 -1.70
N GLU A 282 -44.22 -18.87 -1.58
CA GLU A 282 -43.72 -17.79 -0.73
C GLU A 282 -44.15 -16.39 -1.22
N TRP A 283 -44.73 -16.30 -2.43
CA TRP A 283 -45.09 -15.06 -3.13
C TRP A 283 -46.60 -14.79 -3.20
N ARG A 284 -47.42 -15.52 -2.45
CA ARG A 284 -48.88 -15.28 -2.44
C ARG A 284 -49.17 -13.86 -1.95
N GLY A 285 -50.19 -13.24 -2.51
CA GLY A 285 -50.64 -11.87 -2.20
C GLY A 285 -50.78 -11.59 -0.70
N PRO A 286 -51.32 -12.52 0.12
CA PRO A 286 -51.35 -12.35 1.57
C PRO A 286 -49.97 -12.23 2.23
N VAL A 287 -48.96 -12.96 1.77
CA VAL A 287 -47.58 -12.91 2.31
C VAL A 287 -46.92 -11.58 1.97
N VAL A 288 -47.07 -11.10 0.75
CA VAL A 288 -46.50 -9.82 0.30
C VAL A 288 -47.20 -8.64 0.99
N THR A 289 -48.52 -8.73 1.15
CA THR A 289 -49.31 -7.75 1.91
C THR A 289 -48.90 -7.76 3.38
N PHE A 290 -48.65 -8.94 3.96
CA PHE A 290 -48.11 -9.07 5.30
C PHE A 290 -46.72 -8.46 5.41
N MET A 291 -45.79 -8.72 4.47
CA MET A 291 -44.46 -8.09 4.48
C MET A 291 -44.53 -6.56 4.41
N LEU A 292 -45.43 -6.00 3.58
CA LEU A 292 -45.68 -4.56 3.52
C LEU A 292 -46.18 -3.99 4.85
N LEU A 293 -47.20 -4.61 5.44
CA LEU A 293 -47.73 -4.21 6.75
C LEU A 293 -46.69 -4.37 7.87
N PHE A 294 -45.87 -5.40 7.78
CA PHE A 294 -44.78 -5.67 8.71
C PHE A 294 -43.70 -4.59 8.62
N ILE A 295 -43.27 -4.20 7.42
CA ILE A 295 -42.35 -3.08 7.19
C ILE A 295 -42.91 -1.78 7.77
N LEU A 296 -44.18 -1.45 7.46
CA LEU A 296 -44.83 -0.26 7.99
C LEU A 296 -44.96 -0.30 9.52
N GLY A 297 -45.23 -1.48 10.08
CA GLY A 297 -45.23 -1.74 11.52
C GLY A 297 -43.88 -1.43 12.16
N TYR A 298 -42.77 -1.87 11.58
CA TYR A 298 -41.42 -1.53 12.07
C TYR A 298 -41.11 -0.05 11.98
N VAL A 299 -41.53 0.63 10.91
CA VAL A 299 -41.39 2.09 10.81
C VAL A 299 -42.16 2.76 11.96
N ALA A 300 -43.39 2.33 12.24
CA ALA A 300 -44.18 2.86 13.35
C ALA A 300 -43.55 2.59 14.72
N VAL A 301 -43.04 1.37 14.95
CA VAL A 301 -42.32 1.01 16.18
C VAL A 301 -41.04 1.83 16.34
N ALA A 302 -40.27 2.03 15.27
CA ALA A 302 -39.05 2.84 15.28
C ALA A 302 -39.34 4.32 15.59
N ILE A 303 -40.43 4.87 15.04
CA ILE A 303 -40.95 6.21 15.36
C ILE A 303 -41.35 6.31 16.84
N ALA A 304 -42.08 5.32 17.36
CA ALA A 304 -42.51 5.27 18.76
C ALA A 304 -41.31 5.19 19.73
N LEU A 305 -40.37 4.29 19.47
CA LEU A 305 -39.13 4.12 20.24
C LEU A 305 -38.28 5.39 20.21
N SER A 306 -38.10 6.00 19.03
CA SER A 306 -37.40 7.27 18.89
C SER A 306 -38.03 8.37 19.73
N ASN A 307 -39.37 8.48 19.74
CA ASN A 307 -40.07 9.47 20.56
C ASN A 307 -39.93 9.17 22.07
N ALA A 308 -40.06 7.91 22.47
CA ALA A 308 -39.94 7.48 23.86
C ALA A 308 -38.55 7.80 24.43
N ILE A 309 -37.49 7.47 23.70
CA ILE A 309 -36.11 7.69 24.15
C ILE A 309 -35.78 9.18 24.24
N LEU A 310 -36.18 9.98 23.26
CA LEU A 310 -35.97 11.43 23.32
C LEU A 310 -36.76 12.11 24.44
N ARG A 311 -37.83 11.47 24.95
CA ARG A 311 -38.62 11.95 26.09
C ARG A 311 -38.02 11.52 27.43
N LEU A 312 -37.42 10.33 27.50
CA LEU A 312 -36.85 9.73 28.72
C LEU A 312 -35.39 10.13 28.98
N MET A 313 -34.65 10.64 27.98
CA MET A 313 -33.24 11.01 28.14
C MET A 313 -33.04 12.09 29.23
N PRO A 314 -32.12 11.88 30.20
CA PRO A 314 -31.80 12.85 31.24
C PRO A 314 -31.26 14.15 30.65
N ARG A 315 -31.68 15.31 31.18
CA ARG A 315 -31.24 16.64 30.71
C ARG A 315 -29.72 16.85 30.77
N ARG A 316 -28.99 16.09 31.60
CA ARG A 316 -27.52 16.14 31.71
C ARG A 316 -26.79 15.63 30.46
N TRP A 317 -27.40 14.73 29.70
CA TRP A 317 -26.77 14.08 28.53
C TRP A 317 -27.12 14.77 27.22
N LEU A 318 -27.99 15.77 27.26
CA LEU A 318 -28.51 16.46 26.09
C LEU A 318 -27.70 17.75 25.84
N PRO A 319 -27.18 17.97 24.62
CA PRO A 319 -26.47 19.21 24.30
C PRO A 319 -27.41 20.42 24.44
N ALA A 320 -26.86 21.60 24.73
CA ALA A 320 -27.65 22.83 24.96
C ALA A 320 -28.62 23.15 23.80
N ASP A 321 -28.24 22.81 22.56
CA ASP A 321 -29.04 23.03 21.35
C ASP A 321 -30.10 21.95 21.07
N PHE A 322 -30.22 20.93 21.92
CA PHE A 322 -31.03 19.74 21.67
C PHE A 322 -32.50 20.08 21.37
N ARG A 323 -33.13 20.97 22.15
CA ARG A 323 -34.56 21.29 21.96
C ARG A 323 -34.86 21.85 20.57
N ARG A 324 -33.93 22.62 20.00
CA ARG A 324 -34.10 23.23 18.68
C ARG A 324 -33.69 22.31 17.54
N LYS A 325 -32.81 21.33 17.79
CA LYS A 325 -32.41 20.27 16.83
C LYS A 325 -33.22 18.97 16.95
N ARG A 326 -34.21 18.91 17.84
CA ARG A 326 -35.06 17.73 18.10
C ARG A 326 -35.56 17.00 16.84
N PRO A 327 -36.06 17.66 15.77
CA PRO A 327 -36.57 16.93 14.60
C PRO A 327 -35.50 16.07 13.91
N ILE A 328 -34.25 16.54 13.78
CA ILE A 328 -33.18 15.73 13.18
C ILE A 328 -32.76 14.60 14.11
N TYR A 329 -32.63 14.84 15.42
CA TYR A 329 -32.35 13.76 16.37
C TYR A 329 -33.42 12.67 16.31
N PHE A 330 -34.69 13.07 16.20
CA PHE A 330 -35.82 12.15 16.05
C PHE A 330 -35.73 11.33 14.75
N THR A 331 -35.46 11.96 13.62
CA THR A 331 -35.30 11.26 12.35
C THR A 331 -34.09 10.33 12.35
N ALA A 332 -32.94 10.76 12.86
CA ALA A 332 -31.73 9.92 12.95
C ALA A 332 -31.97 8.70 13.84
N LEU A 333 -32.54 8.91 15.03
CA LEU A 333 -32.81 7.84 15.98
C LEU A 333 -33.88 6.88 15.44
N GLY A 334 -34.88 7.38 14.72
CA GLY A 334 -35.88 6.55 14.03
C GLY A 334 -35.26 5.67 12.94
N LEU A 335 -34.39 6.22 12.10
CA LEU A 335 -33.67 5.44 11.07
C LEU A 335 -32.74 4.40 11.69
N PHE A 336 -32.06 4.75 12.78
CA PHE A 336 -31.22 3.82 13.53
C PHE A 336 -32.05 2.65 14.11
N PHE A 337 -33.17 2.94 14.77
CA PHE A 337 -34.04 1.88 15.29
C PHE A 337 -34.65 1.04 14.18
N PHE A 338 -35.06 1.65 13.07
CA PHE A 338 -35.54 0.89 11.92
C PHE A 338 -34.47 -0.09 11.40
N ALA A 339 -33.23 0.36 11.24
CA ALA A 339 -32.11 -0.50 10.85
C ALA A 339 -31.84 -1.61 11.89
N ALA A 340 -31.81 -1.26 13.18
CA ALA A 340 -31.54 -2.19 14.27
C ALA A 340 -32.67 -3.23 14.42
N SER A 341 -33.94 -2.83 14.25
CA SER A 341 -35.08 -3.74 14.31
C SER A 341 -35.04 -4.77 13.19
N ILE A 342 -34.73 -4.35 11.95
CA ILE A 342 -34.57 -5.27 10.82
C ILE A 342 -33.39 -6.22 11.06
N MET A 343 -32.27 -5.70 11.59
CA MET A 343 -31.10 -6.52 11.91
C MET A 343 -31.39 -7.57 12.99
N LEU A 344 -32.24 -7.24 13.97
CA LEU A 344 -32.69 -8.18 14.99
C LEU A 344 -33.59 -9.27 14.40
N VAL A 345 -34.53 -8.92 13.53
CA VAL A 345 -35.38 -9.90 12.81
C VAL A 345 -34.52 -10.86 11.98
N ARG A 346 -33.44 -10.36 11.36
CA ARG A 346 -32.52 -11.17 10.57
C ARG A 346 -31.92 -12.36 11.35
N LEU A 347 -31.86 -12.30 12.68
CA LEU A 347 -31.35 -13.39 13.52
C LEU A 347 -32.36 -14.53 13.72
N PHE A 348 -33.64 -14.31 13.45
CA PHE A 348 -34.72 -15.26 13.70
C PHE A 348 -35.37 -15.80 12.41
N VAL A 349 -34.84 -15.43 11.25
CA VAL A 349 -35.40 -15.82 9.95
C VAL A 349 -34.40 -16.71 9.22
N ASP A 350 -34.77 -17.98 9.00
CA ASP A 350 -33.94 -18.95 8.30
C ASP A 350 -34.18 -19.01 6.78
N ARG A 351 -35.18 -18.26 6.29
CA ARG A 351 -35.55 -18.22 4.87
C ARG A 351 -34.58 -17.32 4.10
N SER A 352 -33.76 -17.92 3.22
CA SER A 352 -32.72 -17.23 2.40
C SER A 352 -33.26 -16.01 1.65
N PHE A 353 -34.49 -16.11 1.15
CA PHE A 353 -35.15 -15.04 0.44
C PHE A 353 -35.44 -13.79 1.31
N ILE A 354 -36.09 -13.97 2.45
CA ILE A 354 -36.45 -12.87 3.36
C ILE A 354 -35.17 -12.23 3.91
N LEU A 355 -34.12 -13.02 4.14
CA LEU A 355 -32.80 -12.53 4.56
C LEU A 355 -32.18 -11.56 3.54
N MET A 356 -32.31 -11.82 2.24
CA MET A 356 -31.85 -10.90 1.20
C MET A 356 -32.64 -9.59 1.22
N ALA A 357 -33.97 -9.67 1.26
CA ALA A 357 -34.86 -8.49 1.29
C ALA A 357 -34.58 -7.59 2.50
N LEU A 358 -34.48 -8.18 3.70
CA LEU A 358 -34.12 -7.47 4.94
C LEU A 358 -32.74 -6.81 4.82
N GLY A 359 -31.76 -7.49 4.20
CA GLY A 359 -30.42 -6.95 3.96
C GLY A 359 -30.42 -5.66 3.13
N LEU A 360 -31.19 -5.62 2.04
CA LEU A 360 -31.32 -4.43 1.19
C LEU A 360 -31.97 -3.26 1.94
N MET A 361 -33.01 -3.54 2.73
CA MET A 361 -33.67 -2.51 3.55
C MET A 361 -32.75 -1.96 4.65
N THR A 362 -31.97 -2.83 5.30
CA THR A 362 -30.96 -2.41 6.29
C THR A 362 -29.93 -1.48 5.65
N ASN A 363 -29.41 -1.81 4.46
CA ASN A 363 -28.41 -0.99 3.77
C ASN A 363 -28.91 0.45 3.53
N ILE A 364 -30.16 0.61 3.10
CA ILE A 364 -30.73 1.95 2.83
C ILE A 364 -31.00 2.72 4.11
N ALA A 365 -31.46 2.03 5.16
CA ALA A 365 -31.64 2.65 6.46
C ALA A 365 -30.31 3.25 6.95
N TRP A 366 -29.18 2.54 6.75
CA TRP A 366 -27.84 3.06 7.05
C TRP A 366 -27.42 4.23 6.16
N LEU A 367 -27.69 4.18 4.85
CA LEU A 367 -27.39 5.30 3.94
C LEU A 367 -28.18 6.56 4.30
N ALA A 368 -29.48 6.42 4.55
CA ALA A 368 -30.34 7.51 4.99
C ALA A 368 -29.89 8.05 6.36
N LEU A 369 -29.52 7.16 7.29
CA LEU A 369 -28.98 7.56 8.59
C LEU A 369 -27.68 8.35 8.43
N ALA A 370 -26.76 7.92 7.55
CA ALA A 370 -25.50 8.61 7.29
C ALA A 370 -25.73 10.04 6.78
N VAL A 371 -26.70 10.24 5.87
CA VAL A 371 -27.11 11.58 5.41
C VAL A 371 -27.62 12.42 6.58
N VAL A 372 -28.58 11.90 7.37
CA VAL A 372 -29.20 12.67 8.47
C VAL A 372 -28.19 13.00 9.58
N VAL A 373 -27.31 12.05 9.93
CA VAL A 373 -26.23 12.25 10.92
C VAL A 373 -25.23 13.30 10.42
N SER A 374 -24.87 13.29 9.14
CA SER A 374 -23.99 14.33 8.59
C SER A 374 -24.63 15.72 8.70
N LEU A 375 -25.91 15.86 8.36
CA LEU A 375 -26.65 17.12 8.51
C LEU A 375 -26.71 17.59 9.97
N LEU A 376 -26.88 16.66 10.92
CA LEU A 376 -26.87 16.95 12.35
C LEU A 376 -25.55 17.61 12.80
N VAL A 377 -24.43 17.07 12.32
CA VAL A 377 -23.06 17.54 12.65
C VAL A 377 -22.75 18.88 11.99
N ARG A 378 -23.14 19.06 10.72
CA ARG A 378 -22.74 20.20 9.90
C ARG A 378 -23.60 21.45 10.08
N LEU A 379 -24.92 21.29 10.23
CA LEU A 379 -25.87 22.40 10.13
C LEU A 379 -26.09 23.12 11.47
N ASN A 380 -26.21 24.45 11.38
CA ASN A 380 -26.62 25.28 12.51
C ASN A 380 -28.11 25.11 12.80
N VAL A 381 -28.52 25.47 14.02
CA VAL A 381 -29.88 25.28 14.52
C VAL A 381 -30.98 25.82 13.58
N ARG A 382 -30.76 26.99 12.98
CA ARG A 382 -31.72 27.60 12.03
C ARG A 382 -31.76 26.91 10.66
N GLN A 383 -30.70 26.18 10.29
CA GLN A 383 -30.52 25.56 8.98
C GLN A 383 -31.03 24.11 8.95
N VAL A 384 -31.11 23.47 10.11
CA VAL A 384 -31.53 22.06 10.28
C VAL A 384 -32.85 21.74 9.57
N GLY A 385 -33.89 22.55 9.76
CA GLY A 385 -35.20 22.30 9.13
C GLY A 385 -35.17 22.42 7.61
N LEU A 386 -34.41 23.39 7.08
CA LEU A 386 -34.22 23.58 5.64
C LEU A 386 -33.37 22.44 5.05
N GLY A 387 -32.33 22.01 5.76
CA GLY A 387 -31.48 20.88 5.40
C GLY A 387 -32.26 19.59 5.22
N LEU A 388 -33.10 19.23 6.20
CA LEU A 388 -33.91 18.02 6.11
C LEU A 388 -34.87 18.07 4.92
N ARG A 389 -35.52 19.21 4.66
CA ARG A 389 -36.43 19.39 3.50
C ARG A 389 -35.71 19.28 2.16
N LEU A 390 -34.43 19.65 2.10
CA LEU A 390 -33.64 19.62 0.87
C LEU A 390 -33.34 18.20 0.39
N TYR A 391 -33.09 17.27 1.33
CA TYR A 391 -32.70 15.88 1.02
C TYR A 391 -33.85 14.87 1.13
N LEU A 392 -34.99 15.25 1.71
CA LEU A 392 -36.15 14.37 1.89
C LEU A 392 -36.69 13.75 0.59
N PRO A 393 -36.81 14.48 -0.54
CA PRO A 393 -37.30 13.89 -1.79
C PRO A 393 -36.44 12.71 -2.26
N PHE A 394 -35.12 12.80 -2.12
CA PHE A 394 -34.20 11.71 -2.47
C PHE A 394 -34.32 10.50 -1.57
N ILE A 395 -34.36 10.72 -0.25
CA ILE A 395 -34.44 9.63 0.73
C ILE A 395 -35.74 8.84 0.53
N ILE A 396 -36.86 9.53 0.29
CA ILE A 396 -38.15 8.87 0.05
C ILE A 396 -38.17 8.18 -1.32
N MET A 397 -37.67 8.83 -2.38
CA MET A 397 -37.58 8.20 -3.70
C MET A 397 -36.73 6.92 -3.66
N ALA A 398 -35.60 6.95 -2.97
CA ALA A 398 -34.76 5.78 -2.76
C ALA A 398 -35.48 4.64 -2.02
N PHE A 399 -36.24 4.97 -0.98
CA PHE A 399 -37.05 4.00 -0.25
C PHE A 399 -38.12 3.34 -1.15
N ILE A 400 -38.78 4.12 -2.00
CA ILE A 400 -39.77 3.62 -2.98
C ILE A 400 -39.09 2.68 -3.99
N VAL A 401 -37.98 3.12 -4.58
CA VAL A 401 -37.21 2.34 -5.56
C VAL A 401 -36.83 0.96 -5.01
N VAL A 402 -36.33 0.91 -3.77
CA VAL A 402 -35.93 -0.38 -3.21
C VAL A 402 -37.11 -1.19 -2.70
N SER A 403 -38.21 -0.54 -2.32
CA SER A 403 -39.45 -1.26 -2.04
C SER A 403 -39.95 -1.99 -3.29
N PHE A 404 -39.85 -1.40 -4.49
CA PHE A 404 -40.17 -2.12 -5.74
C PHE A 404 -39.31 -3.38 -5.93
N ARG A 405 -38.03 -3.31 -5.56
CA ARG A 405 -37.15 -4.46 -5.63
C ARG A 405 -37.42 -5.49 -4.54
N VAL A 406 -37.59 -5.08 -3.29
CA VAL A 406 -37.88 -5.95 -2.14
C VAL A 406 -39.18 -6.73 -2.35
N LEU A 407 -40.17 -6.10 -2.97
CA LEU A 407 -41.46 -6.71 -3.28
C LEU A 407 -41.45 -7.46 -4.62
N PHE A 408 -40.38 -7.38 -5.40
CA PHE A 408 -40.25 -7.96 -6.74
C PHE A 408 -41.39 -7.52 -7.67
N VAL A 409 -41.69 -6.23 -7.68
CA VAL A 409 -42.74 -5.67 -8.53
C VAL A 409 -42.41 -5.95 -10.01
N PRO A 410 -43.37 -6.47 -10.82
CA PRO A 410 -43.15 -6.72 -12.24
C PRO A 410 -42.71 -5.48 -13.01
N ASN A 411 -41.86 -5.66 -14.03
CA ASN A 411 -41.34 -4.55 -14.84
C ASN A 411 -42.45 -3.71 -15.50
N THR A 412 -43.54 -4.34 -15.94
CA THR A 412 -44.69 -3.67 -16.55
C THR A 412 -45.37 -2.69 -15.59
N VAL A 413 -45.47 -3.07 -14.31
CA VAL A 413 -46.00 -2.21 -13.24
C VAL A 413 -45.02 -1.09 -12.91
N VAL A 414 -43.71 -1.38 -12.83
CA VAL A 414 -42.67 -0.36 -12.59
C VAL A 414 -42.64 0.65 -13.74
N ALA A 415 -42.74 0.20 -14.99
CA ALA A 415 -42.77 1.05 -16.18
C ALA A 415 -43.97 1.98 -16.23
N LEU A 416 -45.11 1.56 -15.66
CA LEU A 416 -46.30 2.39 -15.56
C LEU A 416 -46.22 3.41 -14.42
N LEU A 417 -45.73 3.01 -13.23
CA LEU A 417 -45.78 3.83 -12.02
C LEU A 417 -44.55 4.73 -11.82
N PHE A 418 -43.36 4.27 -12.21
CA PHE A 418 -42.11 4.95 -11.89
C PHE A 418 -41.94 6.30 -12.63
N PRO A 419 -42.20 6.43 -13.94
CA PRO A 419 -42.03 7.70 -14.64
C PRO A 419 -42.85 8.88 -14.06
N PRO A 420 -44.16 8.75 -13.75
CA PRO A 420 -44.93 9.84 -13.15
C PRO A 420 -44.51 10.12 -11.70
N LEU A 421 -44.16 9.09 -10.92
CA LEU A 421 -43.62 9.27 -9.56
C LEU A 421 -42.32 10.07 -9.58
N LEU A 422 -41.40 9.72 -10.49
CA LEU A 422 -40.12 10.40 -10.62
C LEU A 422 -40.27 11.86 -11.04
N LEU A 423 -41.23 12.17 -11.93
CA LEU A 423 -41.56 13.53 -12.31
C LEU A 423 -42.08 14.35 -11.10
N ILE A 424 -43.02 13.79 -10.32
CA ILE A 424 -43.59 14.46 -9.13
C ILE A 424 -42.48 14.83 -8.15
N PHE A 425 -41.56 13.89 -7.89
CA PHE A 425 -40.44 14.10 -7.00
C PHE A 425 -39.41 15.09 -7.58
N SER A 426 -39.18 15.07 -8.89
CA SER A 426 -38.31 16.04 -9.56
C SER A 426 -38.86 17.46 -9.41
N VAL A 427 -40.16 17.64 -9.61
CA VAL A 427 -40.84 18.93 -9.39
C VAL A 427 -40.81 19.33 -7.90
N TRP A 428 -40.99 18.37 -6.99
CA TRP A 428 -40.83 18.61 -5.55
C TRP A 428 -39.41 19.13 -5.23
N GLN A 429 -38.37 18.54 -5.83
CA GLN A 429 -36.98 18.95 -5.66
C GLN A 429 -36.69 20.37 -6.20
N VAL A 430 -37.22 20.70 -7.38
CA VAL A 430 -37.08 22.06 -7.95
C VAL A 430 -37.66 23.11 -7.02
N ARG A 431 -38.79 22.81 -6.35
CA ARG A 431 -39.42 23.72 -5.38
C ARG A 431 -38.60 23.85 -4.10
N THR A 432 -38.02 22.77 -3.59
CA THR A 432 -37.22 22.81 -2.35
C THR A 432 -35.87 23.50 -2.54
N LEU A 433 -35.33 23.54 -3.77
CA LEU A 433 -34.07 24.23 -4.10
C LEU A 433 -34.20 25.77 -4.09
N ARG A 434 -35.44 26.32 -4.10
CA ARG A 434 -35.70 27.77 -4.00
C ARG A 434 -35.49 28.27 -2.58
N VAL A 435 -34.23 28.34 -2.16
CA VAL A 435 -33.84 28.77 -0.81
C VAL A 435 -33.20 30.17 -0.85
N PRO A 436 -33.49 31.08 0.10
CA PRO A 436 -32.87 32.41 0.15
C PRO A 436 -31.33 32.34 0.22
N LYS A 437 -30.64 33.26 -0.49
CA LYS A 437 -29.17 33.34 -0.47
C LYS A 437 -28.64 33.50 0.97
N GLY A 438 -27.62 32.72 1.34
CA GLY A 438 -26.98 32.76 2.66
C GLY A 438 -27.66 31.94 3.77
N SER A 439 -28.83 31.36 3.52
CA SER A 439 -29.53 30.54 4.51
C SER A 439 -28.90 29.15 4.73
N MET A 440 -28.23 28.58 3.73
CA MET A 440 -27.59 27.26 3.77
C MET A 440 -26.17 27.30 3.19
N PRO A 441 -25.29 26.35 3.58
CA PRO A 441 -23.96 26.23 2.98
C PRO A 441 -24.05 26.05 1.45
N THR A 442 -23.14 26.70 0.73
CA THR A 442 -23.08 26.65 -0.75
C THR A 442 -22.88 25.22 -1.28
N SER A 443 -22.14 24.39 -0.54
CA SER A 443 -21.93 22.99 -0.88
C SER A 443 -23.22 22.17 -0.88
N ASP A 444 -24.12 22.36 0.10
CA ASP A 444 -25.39 21.62 0.16
C ASP A 444 -26.36 22.04 -0.94
N ILE A 445 -26.37 23.33 -1.31
CA ILE A 445 -27.13 23.83 -2.46
C ILE A 445 -26.60 23.19 -3.75
N LEU A 446 -25.27 23.14 -3.93
CA LEU A 446 -24.65 22.50 -5.08
C LEU A 446 -25.01 21.02 -5.17
N TYR A 447 -24.86 20.25 -4.08
CA TYR A 447 -25.18 18.81 -4.10
C TYR A 447 -26.65 18.56 -4.39
N SER A 448 -27.54 19.36 -3.83
CA SER A 448 -28.96 19.28 -4.13
C SER A 448 -29.30 19.65 -5.58
N ALA A 449 -28.58 20.61 -6.18
CA ALA A 449 -28.72 20.94 -7.59
C ALA A 449 -28.22 19.81 -8.51
N VAL A 450 -27.09 19.17 -8.21
CA VAL A 450 -26.62 18.00 -8.98
C VAL A 450 -27.59 16.83 -8.81
N ALA A 451 -28.14 16.66 -7.61
CA ALA A 451 -29.14 15.65 -7.32
C ALA A 451 -30.44 15.88 -8.13
N MET A 452 -30.88 17.13 -8.25
CA MET A 452 -31.98 17.51 -9.12
C MET A 452 -31.68 17.17 -10.59
N LEU A 453 -30.45 17.45 -11.05
CA LEU A 453 -30.03 17.09 -12.41
C LEU A 453 -30.08 15.57 -12.63
N ALA A 454 -29.61 14.77 -11.67
CA ALA A 454 -29.69 13.31 -11.75
C ALA A 454 -31.15 12.82 -11.86
N MET A 455 -32.09 13.42 -11.13
CA MET A 455 -33.52 13.08 -11.22
C MET A 455 -34.13 13.48 -12.55
N CYS A 456 -33.78 14.65 -13.09
CA CYS A 456 -34.22 15.08 -14.42
C CYS A 456 -33.71 14.11 -15.50
N VAL A 457 -32.43 13.72 -15.44
CA VAL A 457 -31.85 12.73 -16.36
C VAL A 457 -32.57 11.39 -16.25
N ALA A 458 -32.79 10.89 -15.03
CA ALA A 458 -33.55 9.65 -14.81
C ALA A 458 -35.00 9.77 -15.32
N THR A 459 -35.64 10.94 -15.21
CA THR A 459 -37.00 11.17 -15.73
C THR A 459 -37.04 11.07 -17.25
N VAL A 460 -36.06 11.69 -17.93
CA VAL A 460 -35.94 11.59 -19.39
C VAL A 460 -35.68 10.14 -19.82
N MET A 461 -34.75 9.44 -19.14
CA MET A 461 -34.48 8.02 -19.40
C MET A 461 -35.74 7.16 -19.25
N ALA A 462 -36.48 7.37 -18.17
CA ALA A 462 -37.73 6.65 -17.91
C ALA A 462 -38.79 6.91 -19.00
N TRP A 463 -38.90 8.14 -19.50
CA TRP A 463 -39.81 8.45 -20.62
C TRP A 463 -39.41 7.79 -21.93
N THR A 464 -38.11 7.75 -22.23
CA THR A 464 -37.61 7.11 -23.46
C THR A 464 -37.78 5.58 -23.50
N GLY A 465 -38.14 4.96 -22.37
CA GLY A 465 -38.32 3.50 -22.26
C GLY A 465 -37.27 2.80 -21.41
N PHE A 466 -36.24 3.50 -20.93
CA PHE A 466 -35.16 2.96 -20.10
C PHE A 466 -35.48 3.07 -18.60
N VAL A 467 -36.62 2.53 -18.17
CA VAL A 467 -37.12 2.66 -16.80
C VAL A 467 -36.18 2.02 -15.77
N LEU A 468 -35.68 0.81 -16.03
CA LEU A 468 -34.75 0.12 -15.11
C LEU A 468 -33.40 0.84 -15.00
N MET A 469 -32.91 1.43 -16.10
CA MET A 469 -31.71 2.25 -16.06
C MET A 469 -31.94 3.53 -15.24
N ALA A 470 -33.11 4.17 -15.38
CA ALA A 470 -33.48 5.32 -14.55
C ALA A 470 -33.51 4.97 -13.05
N VAL A 471 -34.04 3.78 -12.71
CA VAL A 471 -34.01 3.24 -11.34
C VAL A 471 -32.55 3.05 -10.87
N GLN A 472 -31.69 2.48 -11.71
CA GLN A 472 -30.27 2.27 -11.40
C GLN A 472 -29.54 3.60 -11.13
N VAL A 473 -29.79 4.62 -11.94
CA VAL A 473 -29.22 5.98 -11.75
C VAL A 473 -29.66 6.57 -10.42
N MET A 474 -30.90 6.35 -9.99
CA MET A 474 -31.39 6.81 -8.68
C MET A 474 -30.73 6.08 -7.51
N VAL A 475 -30.55 4.77 -7.61
CA VAL A 475 -29.84 4.01 -6.57
C VAL A 475 -28.38 4.45 -6.51
N TRP A 476 -27.71 4.58 -7.66
CA TRP A 476 -26.34 5.11 -7.71
C TRP A 476 -26.23 6.48 -7.06
N TRP A 477 -27.12 7.40 -7.43
CA TRP A 477 -27.09 8.74 -6.87
C TRP A 477 -27.34 8.75 -5.35
N MET A 478 -28.19 7.86 -4.83
CA MET A 478 -28.37 7.70 -3.37
C MET A 478 -27.06 7.31 -2.67
N PHE A 479 -26.34 6.31 -3.18
CA PHE A 479 -25.05 5.91 -2.61
C PHE A 479 -24.03 7.06 -2.69
N GLN A 480 -23.96 7.73 -3.84
CA GLN A 480 -23.06 8.87 -4.03
C GLN A 480 -23.38 10.03 -3.09
N LEU A 481 -24.67 10.32 -2.88
CA LEU A 481 -25.12 11.35 -1.97
C LEU A 481 -24.75 11.01 -0.53
N ALA A 482 -25.01 9.78 -0.08
CA ALA A 482 -24.66 9.33 1.26
C ALA A 482 -23.14 9.38 1.50
N ALA A 483 -22.34 8.94 0.54
CA ALA A 483 -20.88 8.99 0.62
C ALA A 483 -20.38 10.44 0.70
N THR A 484 -20.86 11.32 -0.20
CA THR A 484 -20.47 12.73 -0.24
C THR A 484 -20.85 13.45 1.05
N GLN A 485 -22.07 13.22 1.56
CA GLN A 485 -22.51 13.79 2.83
C GLN A 485 -21.66 13.30 4.00
N THR A 486 -21.32 12.01 4.05
CA THR A 486 -20.48 11.45 5.11
C THR A 486 -19.08 12.08 5.11
N ILE A 487 -18.46 12.23 3.94
CA ILE A 487 -17.13 12.85 3.77
C ILE A 487 -17.16 14.32 4.21
N MET A 488 -18.19 15.07 3.80
CA MET A 488 -18.37 16.44 4.25
C MET A 488 -18.61 16.53 5.77
N GLY A 489 -19.35 15.58 6.34
CA GLY A 489 -19.52 15.46 7.79
C GLY A 489 -18.17 15.29 8.49
N GLY A 490 -17.32 14.44 7.93
CA GLY A 490 -15.93 14.25 8.36
C GLY A 490 -15.10 15.54 8.30
N TYR A 491 -15.20 16.31 7.20
CA TYR A 491 -14.50 17.60 7.08
C TYR A 491 -14.88 18.59 8.18
N TYR A 492 -16.17 18.76 8.44
CA TYR A 492 -16.66 19.66 9.49
C TYR A 492 -16.31 19.15 10.89
N LEU A 493 -16.32 17.83 11.11
CA LEU A 493 -15.88 17.23 12.36
C LEU A 493 -14.39 17.51 12.61
N MET A 494 -13.56 17.39 11.58
CA MET A 494 -12.14 17.72 11.65
C MET A 494 -11.91 19.21 11.92
N GLU A 495 -12.68 20.11 11.30
CA GLU A 495 -12.60 21.54 11.57
C GLU A 495 -12.99 21.88 13.03
N ARG A 496 -14.03 21.22 13.56
CA ARG A 496 -14.42 21.37 14.96
C ARG A 496 -13.36 20.83 15.91
N TYR A 497 -12.76 19.69 15.58
CA TYR A 497 -11.65 19.11 16.34
C TYR A 497 -10.41 20.01 16.35
N GLU A 498 -10.10 20.67 15.21
CA GLU A 498 -9.03 21.67 15.07
C GLU A 498 -9.19 22.80 16.09
N ARG A 499 -10.38 23.40 16.16
CA ARG A 499 -10.66 24.56 17.03
C ARG A 499 -10.71 24.20 18.51
N ILE A 500 -11.24 23.03 18.88
CA ILE A 500 -11.46 22.67 20.29
C ILE A 500 -10.22 22.01 20.90
N PHE A 501 -9.65 21.01 20.21
CA PHE A 501 -8.61 20.15 20.79
C PHE A 501 -7.22 20.53 20.29
N VAL A 502 -7.01 20.62 18.98
CA VAL A 502 -5.67 20.89 18.41
C VAL A 502 -5.17 22.27 18.84
N LEU A 503 -6.03 23.29 18.73
CA LEU A 503 -5.71 24.65 19.14
C LEU A 503 -5.36 24.73 20.63
N ARG A 504 -6.16 24.11 21.50
CA ARG A 504 -5.92 24.09 22.95
C ARG A 504 -4.60 23.38 23.28
N LYS A 505 -4.32 22.24 22.65
CA LYS A 505 -3.08 21.47 22.85
C LYS A 505 -1.84 22.26 22.43
N ILE A 506 -1.93 23.06 21.36
CA ILE A 506 -0.82 23.89 20.90
C ILE A 506 -0.66 25.12 21.79
N LYS A 507 -1.74 25.78 22.19
CA LYS A 507 -1.69 26.88 23.17
C LYS A 507 -1.02 26.47 24.48
N ALA A 508 -1.39 25.31 25.04
CA ALA A 508 -0.76 24.76 26.25
C ALA A 508 0.75 24.54 26.06
N HIS A 509 1.18 24.14 24.86
CA HIS A 509 2.59 23.99 24.59
C HIS A 509 3.34 25.32 24.49
N LEU A 510 2.74 26.33 23.85
CA LEU A 510 3.33 27.67 23.77
C LEU A 510 3.48 28.29 25.16
N SER A 511 2.51 28.10 26.07
CA SER A 511 2.65 28.55 27.46
C SER A 511 3.81 27.86 28.18
N ASP A 512 4.01 26.56 27.96
CA ASP A 512 5.11 25.80 28.59
C ASP A 512 6.50 26.20 28.03
N THR A 513 6.57 26.68 26.79
CA THR A 513 7.83 27.08 26.13
C THR A 513 8.10 28.59 26.18
N GLY A 514 7.27 29.37 26.87
CA GLY A 514 7.43 30.82 27.02
C GLY A 514 7.21 31.63 25.73
N GLY A 515 6.45 31.10 24.77
CA GLY A 515 6.19 31.77 23.50
C GLY A 515 4.99 32.73 23.54
N ASP A 516 5.03 33.79 22.73
CA ASP A 516 3.96 34.80 22.64
C ASP A 516 2.59 34.18 22.34
N ILE A 517 1.59 34.56 23.14
CA ILE A 517 0.19 34.14 22.94
C ILE A 517 -0.40 34.97 21.80
N VAL A 518 -0.26 34.47 20.57
CA VAL A 518 -0.88 35.07 19.39
C VAL A 518 -2.36 34.69 19.31
N GLY A 519 -3.19 35.57 18.75
CA GLY A 519 -4.62 35.33 18.55
C GLY A 519 -4.94 34.05 17.77
N ASP A 520 -6.11 33.46 18.08
CA ASP A 520 -6.53 32.13 17.61
C ASP A 520 -6.48 31.97 16.09
N GLU A 521 -6.85 33.01 15.33
CA GLU A 521 -6.83 32.97 13.87
C GLU A 521 -5.42 32.87 13.31
N VAL A 522 -4.48 33.64 13.86
CA VAL A 522 -3.08 33.62 13.44
C VAL A 522 -2.44 32.28 13.79
N LEU A 523 -2.78 31.73 14.96
CA LEU A 523 -2.27 30.43 15.39
C LEU A 523 -2.85 29.29 14.53
N LEU A 524 -4.12 29.37 14.11
CA LEU A 524 -4.71 28.47 13.11
C LEU A 524 -4.01 28.60 11.75
N LEU A 525 -3.66 29.81 11.31
CA LEU A 525 -2.88 30.00 10.08
C LEU A 525 -1.48 29.37 10.19
N ARG A 526 -0.82 29.49 11.33
CA ARG A 526 0.48 28.83 11.60
C ARG A 526 0.38 27.31 11.61
N ILE A 527 -0.69 26.76 12.19
CA ILE A 527 -1.00 25.32 12.13
C ILE A 527 -1.18 24.90 10.67
N ARG A 528 -1.99 25.63 9.90
CA ARG A 528 -2.28 25.33 8.50
C ARG A 528 -1.07 25.51 7.57
N THR A 529 -0.09 26.31 7.93
CA THR A 529 1.17 26.45 7.18
C THR A 529 2.21 25.39 7.58
N GLY A 530 1.94 24.57 8.60
CA GLY A 530 2.77 23.44 9.00
C GLY A 530 3.85 23.76 10.03
N ALA A 531 3.73 24.89 10.76
CA ALA A 531 4.71 25.28 11.77
C ALA A 531 4.86 24.24 12.91
N TYR A 532 3.80 23.49 13.21
CA TYR A 532 3.73 22.51 14.30
C TYR A 532 3.54 21.06 13.80
N ILE A 533 4.07 20.74 12.60
CA ILE A 533 3.85 19.46 11.93
C ILE A 533 4.13 18.21 12.78
N PRO A 534 5.14 18.12 13.68
CA PRO A 534 5.38 16.87 14.42
C PRO A 534 4.21 16.45 15.31
N ARG A 535 3.34 17.41 15.68
CA ARG A 535 2.15 17.14 16.50
C ARG A 535 0.87 17.11 15.69
N THR A 536 0.83 17.76 14.53
CA THR A 536 -0.36 17.86 13.67
C THR A 536 -0.33 16.95 12.45
N TRP A 537 0.77 16.23 12.18
CA TRP A 537 0.94 15.45 10.95
C TRP A 537 -0.23 14.52 10.66
N SER A 538 -0.72 13.77 11.66
CA SER A 538 -1.83 12.83 11.50
C SER A 538 -3.16 13.52 11.24
N PHE A 539 -3.41 14.66 11.90
CA PHE A 539 -4.57 15.51 11.67
C PHE A 539 -4.54 16.11 10.25
N ASP A 540 -3.39 16.66 9.84
CA ASP A 540 -3.20 17.22 8.50
C ASP A 540 -3.29 16.13 7.41
N PHE A 541 -2.82 14.91 7.69
CA PHE A 541 -2.96 13.77 6.78
C PHE A 541 -4.43 13.44 6.52
N VAL A 542 -5.22 13.29 7.59
CA VAL A 542 -6.64 12.97 7.46
C VAL A 542 -7.38 14.07 6.71
N LYS A 543 -7.13 15.34 7.05
CA LYS A 543 -7.84 16.48 6.45
C LYS A 543 -7.43 16.78 4.99
N ARG A 544 -6.14 16.65 4.65
CA ARG A 544 -5.59 17.06 3.34
C ARG A 544 -5.41 15.92 2.35
N ALA A 545 -5.25 14.69 2.82
CA ALA A 545 -5.09 13.50 1.97
C ALA A 545 -6.27 12.54 2.10
N LEU A 546 -6.56 12.01 3.29
CA LEU A 546 -7.55 10.94 3.44
C LEU A 546 -8.97 11.36 2.99
N LEU A 547 -9.52 12.44 3.55
CA LEU A 547 -10.88 12.89 3.19
C LEU A 547 -11.05 13.20 1.69
N PRO A 548 -10.15 13.95 1.02
CA PRO A 548 -10.31 14.17 -0.41
C PRO A 548 -10.03 12.93 -1.27
N THR A 549 -9.13 12.02 -0.87
CA THR A 549 -8.97 10.72 -1.55
C THR A 549 -10.23 9.89 -1.49
N LEU A 550 -10.87 9.79 -0.32
CA LEU A 550 -12.18 9.17 -0.16
C LEU A 550 -13.23 9.87 -1.02
N GLY A 551 -13.14 11.19 -1.16
CA GLY A 551 -14.01 11.97 -2.07
C GLY A 551 -13.93 11.49 -3.51
N VAL A 552 -12.73 11.31 -4.06
CA VAL A 552 -12.53 10.79 -5.43
C VAL A 552 -12.97 9.33 -5.53
N LEU A 553 -12.57 8.49 -4.59
CA LEU A 553 -12.91 7.06 -4.58
C LEU A 553 -14.39 6.78 -4.31
N SER A 554 -15.12 7.74 -3.74
CA SER A 554 -16.56 7.59 -3.47
C SER A 554 -17.37 7.36 -4.74
N VAL A 555 -16.95 7.92 -5.88
CA VAL A 555 -17.65 7.80 -7.16
C VAL A 555 -17.67 6.35 -7.66
N PRO A 556 -16.52 5.71 -7.95
CA PRO A 556 -16.52 4.30 -8.39
C PRO A 556 -17.10 3.37 -7.33
N LEU A 557 -16.85 3.64 -6.05
CA LEU A 557 -17.40 2.85 -4.93
C LEU A 557 -18.93 2.90 -4.92
N SER A 558 -19.52 4.08 -5.13
CA SER A 558 -20.98 4.25 -5.15
C SER A 558 -21.63 3.57 -6.34
N VAL A 559 -20.99 3.59 -7.52
CA VAL A 559 -21.49 2.84 -8.70
C VAL A 559 -21.44 1.34 -8.41
N TRP A 560 -20.33 0.86 -7.81
CA TRP A 560 -20.16 -0.55 -7.47
C TRP A 560 -21.21 -1.06 -6.47
N TYR A 561 -21.42 -0.33 -5.36
CA TYR A 561 -22.46 -0.70 -4.39
C TYR A 561 -23.88 -0.61 -4.96
N ALA A 562 -24.14 0.39 -5.81
CA ALA A 562 -25.44 0.53 -6.46
C ALA A 562 -25.72 -0.60 -7.46
N ALA A 563 -24.70 -1.07 -8.17
CA ALA A 563 -24.83 -2.25 -9.01
C ALA A 563 -25.00 -3.53 -8.19
N GLY A 564 -24.34 -3.62 -7.03
CA GLY A 564 -24.55 -4.67 -6.04
C GLY A 564 -25.94 -4.70 -5.43
N VAL A 565 -26.75 -3.63 -5.59
CA VAL A 565 -28.19 -3.75 -5.43
C VAL A 565 -28.63 -4.77 -6.49
N PHE A 566 -28.72 -4.47 -7.78
CA PHE A 566 -29.28 -5.38 -8.80
C PHE A 566 -28.36 -6.56 -9.23
N GLU A 567 -27.38 -6.92 -8.38
CA GLU A 567 -26.36 -7.95 -8.59
C GLU A 567 -25.44 -7.72 -9.80
N MET A 568 -25.40 -6.51 -10.35
CA MET A 568 -24.67 -6.11 -11.57
C MET A 568 -23.22 -5.69 -11.33
N THR A 569 -22.59 -6.18 -10.26
CA THR A 569 -21.23 -5.77 -9.86
C THR A 569 -20.18 -6.09 -10.92
N ASP A 570 -20.35 -7.20 -11.65
CA ASP A 570 -19.37 -7.65 -12.64
C ASP A 570 -19.36 -6.74 -13.89
N VAL A 571 -20.53 -6.27 -14.32
CA VAL A 571 -20.64 -5.28 -15.43
C VAL A 571 -19.91 -4.00 -15.08
N VAL A 572 -20.12 -3.52 -13.85
CA VAL A 572 -19.48 -2.30 -13.38
C VAL A 572 -17.97 -2.51 -13.29
N ARG A 573 -17.51 -3.64 -12.75
CA ARG A 573 -16.07 -3.96 -12.73
C ARG A 573 -15.49 -3.96 -14.14
N GLU A 574 -16.12 -4.67 -15.08
CA GLU A 574 -15.67 -4.73 -16.47
C GLU A 574 -15.65 -3.33 -17.11
N PHE A 575 -16.67 -2.50 -16.88
CA PHE A 575 -16.73 -1.13 -17.39
C PHE A 575 -15.63 -0.22 -16.81
N PHE A 576 -15.34 -0.33 -15.51
CA PHE A 576 -14.30 0.49 -14.86
C PHE A 576 -12.88 0.03 -15.21
N ASP A 577 -12.69 -1.27 -15.45
CA ASP A 577 -11.43 -1.88 -15.88
C ASP A 577 -11.23 -1.80 -17.39
N TYR A 578 -12.30 -1.56 -18.16
CA TYR A 578 -12.25 -1.39 -19.62
C TYR A 578 -11.27 -0.27 -20.00
N ASN A 579 -10.29 -0.63 -20.81
CA ASN A 579 -9.30 0.32 -21.31
C ASN A 579 -9.88 1.05 -22.54
N PHE A 580 -10.43 2.25 -22.36
CA PHE A 580 -10.95 3.09 -23.45
C PHE A 580 -9.88 3.43 -24.50
N ILE A 581 -8.63 3.53 -24.04
CA ILE A 581 -7.45 3.64 -24.90
C ILE A 581 -6.59 2.43 -24.59
N ASP A 582 -6.53 1.47 -25.51
CA ASP A 582 -5.63 0.30 -25.44
C ASP A 582 -4.69 0.28 -26.64
N ARG A 583 -3.83 1.30 -26.73
CA ARG A 583 -2.73 1.28 -27.70
C ARG A 583 -1.59 0.48 -27.10
N LYS A 584 -1.45 -0.77 -27.56
CA LYS A 584 -0.35 -1.68 -27.19
C LYS A 584 0.99 -0.93 -27.30
N GLY A 585 1.68 -0.79 -26.17
CA GLY A 585 2.99 -0.15 -26.11
C GLY A 585 2.98 1.38 -26.03
N VAL A 586 1.86 2.03 -25.70
CA VAL A 586 1.82 3.50 -25.46
C VAL A 586 1.20 3.83 -24.11
N ILE A 587 -0.12 3.72 -23.95
CA ILE A 587 -0.84 4.02 -22.70
C ILE A 587 -2.09 3.14 -22.63
N GLN A 588 -2.43 2.65 -21.43
CA GLN A 588 -3.70 2.01 -21.15
C GLN A 588 -4.53 2.85 -20.16
N LEU A 589 -5.59 3.50 -20.67
CA LEU A 589 -6.49 4.32 -19.84
C LEU A 589 -7.78 3.57 -19.53
N SER A 590 -7.99 3.29 -18.25
CA SER A 590 -9.29 2.86 -17.71
C SER A 590 -9.81 3.89 -16.71
N LEU A 591 -11.13 3.91 -16.48
CA LEU A 591 -11.74 4.80 -15.49
C LEU A 591 -11.18 4.53 -14.08
N LEU A 592 -10.98 3.26 -13.73
CA LEU A 592 -10.40 2.88 -12.45
C LEU A 592 -8.98 3.44 -12.29
N LYS A 593 -8.11 3.26 -13.30
CA LYS A 593 -6.74 3.80 -13.27
C LYS A 593 -6.75 5.34 -13.14
N LEU A 594 -7.62 6.04 -13.86
CA LEU A 594 -7.75 7.50 -13.77
C LEU A 594 -8.18 7.97 -12.38
N THR A 595 -9.17 7.32 -11.77
CA THR A 595 -9.61 7.65 -10.40
C THR A 595 -8.51 7.41 -9.36
N LEU A 596 -7.70 6.35 -9.53
CA LEU A 596 -6.55 6.08 -8.68
C LEU A 596 -5.43 7.11 -8.86
N VAL A 597 -5.08 7.51 -10.10
CA VAL A 597 -4.11 8.59 -10.34
C VAL A 597 -4.58 9.91 -9.72
N GLY A 598 -5.88 10.20 -9.84
CA GLY A 598 -6.50 11.39 -9.24
C GLY A 598 -6.50 11.38 -7.71
N SER A 599 -6.73 10.21 -7.08
CA SER A 599 -6.67 10.09 -5.63
C SER A 599 -5.22 10.24 -5.11
N LEU A 600 -4.25 9.65 -5.80
CA LEU A 600 -2.83 9.76 -5.45
C LEU A 600 -2.32 11.20 -5.45
N TRP A 601 -2.88 12.07 -6.31
CA TRP A 601 -2.52 13.50 -6.31
C TRP A 601 -2.65 14.14 -4.93
N PHE A 602 -3.72 13.82 -4.19
CA PHE A 602 -3.93 14.35 -2.84
C PHE A 602 -2.93 13.79 -1.82
N VAL A 603 -2.56 12.51 -1.96
CA VAL A 603 -1.54 11.87 -1.12
C VAL A 603 -0.18 12.52 -1.35
N PHE A 604 0.26 12.64 -2.61
CA PHE A 604 1.54 13.27 -2.94
C PHE A 604 1.57 14.76 -2.64
N ARG A 605 0.44 15.47 -2.78
CA ARG A 605 0.31 16.86 -2.31
C ARG A 605 0.53 16.98 -0.81
N TYR A 606 0.01 16.05 -0.01
CA TYR A 606 0.28 16.00 1.42
C TYR A 606 1.73 15.62 1.72
N LEU A 607 2.30 14.63 1.03
CA LEU A 607 3.72 14.25 1.20
C LEU A 607 4.64 15.44 0.93
N ASN A 608 4.39 16.22 -0.12
CA ASN A 608 5.16 17.43 -0.41
C ASN A 608 5.02 18.49 0.69
N TYR A 609 3.80 18.71 1.18
CA TYR A 609 3.56 19.60 2.32
C TYR A 609 4.28 19.13 3.59
N ALA A 610 4.11 17.86 3.97
CA ALA A 610 4.67 17.27 5.17
C ALA A 610 6.21 17.27 5.11
N ALA A 611 6.80 16.82 4.00
CA ALA A 611 8.26 16.79 3.83
C ALA A 611 8.89 18.18 3.97
N ARG A 612 8.29 19.22 3.36
CA ARG A 612 8.77 20.61 3.51
C ARG A 612 8.62 21.12 4.94
N SER A 613 7.49 20.86 5.59
CA SER A 613 7.25 21.30 6.97
C SER A 613 8.17 20.59 7.96
N PHE A 614 8.42 19.28 7.79
CA PHE A 614 9.36 18.52 8.63
C PHE A 614 10.79 18.99 8.43
N TYR A 615 11.21 19.23 7.18
CA TYR A 615 12.53 19.76 6.87
C TYR A 615 12.76 21.11 7.58
N GLN A 616 11.83 22.05 7.42
CA GLN A 616 11.89 23.37 8.08
C GLN A 616 11.93 23.27 9.60
N HIS A 617 11.19 22.31 10.16
CA HIS A 617 11.15 22.10 11.60
C HIS A 617 12.48 21.55 12.14
N ILE A 618 13.07 20.54 11.48
CA ILE A 618 14.36 19.94 11.85
C ILE A 618 15.48 20.99 11.76
N THR A 619 15.52 21.78 10.69
CA THR A 619 16.53 22.83 10.52
C THR A 619 16.42 23.94 11.56
N LYS A 620 15.21 24.29 12.00
CA LYS A 620 15.00 25.27 13.08
C LYS A 620 15.42 24.71 14.44
N MET A 621 15.19 23.42 14.71
CA MET A 621 15.64 22.78 15.95
C MET A 621 17.17 22.66 16.03
N ARG A 622 17.85 22.45 14.90
CA ARG A 622 19.27 22.14 14.87
C ARG A 622 20.18 23.36 15.07
N ASN A 623 19.67 24.59 14.94
CA ASN A 623 20.50 25.79 14.94
C ASN A 623 20.36 26.63 16.22
N ARG A 624 21.45 26.68 17.01
CA ARG A 624 21.85 27.79 17.90
C ARG A 624 22.82 28.74 17.15
N LEU A 625 22.46 29.21 15.96
CA LEU A 625 23.37 29.98 15.08
C LEU A 625 22.65 31.18 14.41
N PRO A 626 23.36 32.28 14.14
CA PRO A 626 22.79 33.61 13.87
C PRO A 626 21.99 33.72 12.57
N ASP A 627 21.07 34.69 12.56
CA ASP A 627 19.96 34.95 11.62
C ASP A 627 20.34 35.29 10.15
N TYR A 628 21.56 35.01 9.69
CA TYR A 628 21.93 35.27 8.29
C TYR A 628 21.37 34.18 7.35
N GLN A 629 20.06 34.27 7.12
CA GLN A 629 19.25 33.77 6.01
C GLN A 629 19.62 32.40 5.42
N TYR A 630 19.04 31.35 5.99
CA TYR A 630 18.87 30.09 5.29
C TYR A 630 17.96 30.27 4.07
N ASN A 631 18.49 30.06 2.87
CA ASN A 631 17.69 29.89 1.65
C ASN A 631 16.96 28.53 1.70
N PHE A 632 15.89 28.44 2.50
CA PHE A 632 14.98 27.28 2.52
C PHE A 632 14.35 27.00 1.15
N THR A 633 14.41 27.97 0.24
CA THR A 633 13.93 27.90 -1.13
C THR A 633 14.54 26.72 -1.90
N LEU A 634 15.85 26.49 -1.81
CA LEU A 634 16.52 25.42 -2.55
C LEU A 634 16.02 24.04 -2.10
N ALA A 635 16.07 23.75 -0.80
CA ALA A 635 15.64 22.48 -0.26
C ALA A 635 14.13 22.24 -0.49
N ASN A 636 13.29 23.27 -0.34
CA ASN A 636 11.85 23.16 -0.62
C ASN A 636 11.59 22.83 -2.10
N ASN A 637 12.36 23.39 -3.02
CA ASN A 637 12.25 23.11 -4.45
C ASN A 637 12.75 21.70 -4.79
N VAL A 638 13.86 21.25 -4.20
CA VAL A 638 14.35 19.87 -4.38
C VAL A 638 13.33 18.85 -3.88
N ILE A 639 12.77 19.06 -2.67
CA ILE A 639 11.70 18.22 -2.13
C ILE A 639 10.49 18.21 -3.08
N ALA A 640 10.12 19.37 -3.63
CA ALA A 640 9.03 19.48 -4.60
C ALA A 640 9.26 18.58 -5.82
N ILE A 641 10.45 18.69 -6.42
CA ILE A 641 10.82 17.98 -7.65
C ILE A 641 10.84 16.48 -7.38
N LEU A 642 11.39 16.04 -6.24
CA LEU A 642 11.43 14.64 -5.87
C LEU A 642 10.02 14.06 -5.65
N VAL A 643 9.17 14.76 -4.89
CA VAL A 643 7.82 14.26 -4.58
C VAL A 643 6.93 14.27 -5.83
N TRP A 644 6.92 15.34 -6.62
CA TRP A 644 6.14 15.41 -7.85
C TRP A 644 6.70 14.50 -8.94
N GLY A 645 8.02 14.33 -9.02
CA GLY A 645 8.67 13.35 -9.90
C GLY A 645 8.26 11.92 -9.55
N ALA A 646 8.23 11.58 -8.26
CA ALA A 646 7.74 10.29 -7.79
C ALA A 646 6.24 10.08 -8.09
N TYR A 647 5.41 11.12 -7.96
CA TYR A 647 4.00 11.08 -8.37
C TYR A 647 3.85 10.76 -9.87
N VAL A 648 4.57 11.48 -10.73
CA VAL A 648 4.56 11.26 -12.18
C VAL A 648 5.02 9.85 -12.51
N LEU A 649 6.13 9.39 -11.92
CA LEU A 649 6.64 8.03 -12.14
C LEU A 649 5.60 6.97 -11.75
N TYR A 650 4.99 7.10 -10.56
CA TYR A 650 3.97 6.16 -10.11
C TYR A 650 2.71 6.20 -10.99
N ALA A 651 2.29 7.39 -11.44
CA ALA A 651 1.19 7.53 -12.39
C ALA A 651 1.50 6.81 -13.72
N LEU A 652 2.71 6.95 -14.26
CA LEU A 652 3.13 6.25 -15.49
C LEU A 652 3.13 4.72 -15.32
N ILE A 653 3.56 4.21 -14.15
CA ILE A 653 3.52 2.78 -13.81
C ILE A 653 2.07 2.28 -13.76
N LEU A 654 1.18 3.02 -13.08
CA LEU A 654 -0.23 2.64 -12.93
C LEU A 654 -0.99 2.64 -14.27
N LEU A 655 -0.66 3.59 -15.16
CA LEU A 655 -1.20 3.68 -16.51
C LEU A 655 -0.55 2.67 -17.49
N GLN A 656 0.34 1.81 -17.00
CA GLN A 656 1.04 0.76 -17.75
C GLN A 656 1.72 1.30 -19.02
N VAL A 657 2.31 2.50 -18.91
CA VAL A 657 3.17 3.07 -19.94
C VAL A 657 4.36 2.11 -20.17
N PRO A 658 4.75 1.83 -21.43
CA PRO A 658 5.83 0.88 -21.72
C PRO A 658 7.11 1.25 -20.99
N LYS A 659 7.73 0.25 -20.35
CA LYS A 659 9.01 0.43 -19.65
C LYS A 659 10.10 0.97 -20.57
N SER A 660 10.07 0.64 -21.86
CA SER A 660 11.00 1.19 -22.87
C SER A 660 10.84 2.70 -23.04
N GLY A 661 9.62 3.21 -23.16
CA GLY A 661 9.35 4.65 -23.28
C GLY A 661 9.78 5.43 -22.04
N ILE A 662 9.47 4.91 -20.84
CA ILE A 662 9.93 5.51 -19.57
C ILE A 662 11.46 5.53 -19.49
N SER A 663 12.12 4.44 -19.91
CA SER A 663 13.59 4.33 -19.87
C SER A 663 14.25 5.34 -20.81
N ILE A 664 13.71 5.55 -22.02
CA ILE A 664 14.23 6.53 -22.98
C ILE A 664 14.10 7.95 -22.42
N VAL A 665 12.92 8.32 -21.92
CA VAL A 665 12.70 9.66 -21.34
C VAL A 665 13.59 9.88 -20.12
N THR A 666 13.72 8.87 -19.25
CA THR A 666 14.58 8.94 -18.07
C THR A 666 16.06 9.05 -18.48
N ALA A 667 16.50 8.31 -19.49
CA ALA A 667 17.85 8.40 -20.03
C ALA A 667 18.15 9.78 -20.63
N GLY A 668 17.19 10.35 -21.38
CA GLY A 668 17.31 11.70 -21.93
C GLY A 668 17.39 12.77 -20.83
N LEU A 669 16.53 12.69 -19.81
CA LEU A 669 16.55 13.59 -18.66
C LEU A 669 17.84 13.45 -17.84
N ALA A 670 18.30 12.22 -17.58
CA ALA A 670 19.53 11.95 -16.85
C ALA A 670 20.75 12.49 -17.62
N THR A 671 20.77 12.31 -18.94
CA THR A 671 21.83 12.85 -19.81
C THR A 671 21.83 14.37 -19.80
N GLY A 672 20.67 15.01 -19.96
CA GLY A 672 20.53 16.47 -19.90
C GLY A 672 20.94 17.05 -18.54
N MET A 673 20.55 16.38 -17.44
CA MET A 673 20.97 16.75 -16.09
C MET A 673 22.49 16.58 -15.90
N GLY A 674 23.07 15.49 -16.42
CA GLY A 674 24.52 15.26 -16.40
C GLY A 674 25.29 16.37 -17.12
N PHE A 675 24.83 16.79 -18.29
CA PHE A 675 25.42 17.92 -19.01
C PHE A 675 25.28 19.24 -18.25
N ALA A 676 24.11 19.51 -17.64
CA ALA A 676 23.91 20.72 -16.85
C ALA A 676 24.76 20.75 -15.56
N MET A 677 25.08 19.60 -15.00
CA MET A 677 25.91 19.47 -13.79
C MET A 677 27.42 19.36 -14.07
N LYS A 678 27.83 19.31 -15.35
CA LYS A 678 29.23 19.08 -15.75
C LYS A 678 30.20 20.03 -15.04
N ASP A 679 29.97 21.34 -15.15
CA ASP A 679 30.86 22.37 -14.58
C ASP A 679 30.90 22.34 -13.04
N LEU A 680 29.79 21.95 -12.40
CA LEU A 680 29.73 21.80 -10.94
C LEU A 680 30.59 20.61 -10.47
N LEU A 681 30.53 19.49 -11.19
CA LEU A 681 31.32 18.30 -10.90
C LEU A 681 32.81 18.56 -11.14
N GLU A 682 33.18 19.27 -12.21
CA GLU A 682 34.56 19.68 -12.46
C GLU A 682 35.12 20.51 -11.29
N ASN A 683 34.40 21.56 -10.86
CA ASN A 683 34.81 22.37 -9.72
C ASN A 683 34.97 21.55 -8.43
N PHE A 684 34.08 20.58 -8.19
CA PHE A 684 34.13 19.67 -7.05
C PHE A 684 35.41 18.81 -7.04
N PHE A 685 35.70 18.12 -8.15
CA PHE A 685 36.90 17.27 -8.25
C PHE A 685 38.19 18.08 -8.17
N TYR A 686 38.24 19.25 -8.81
CA TYR A 686 39.39 20.15 -8.69
C TYR A 686 39.54 20.71 -7.28
N GLY A 687 38.44 21.00 -6.58
CA GLY A 687 38.45 21.39 -5.17
C GLY A 687 39.11 20.34 -4.29
N ILE A 688 38.70 19.07 -4.41
CA ILE A 688 39.33 17.94 -3.69
C ILE A 688 40.82 17.84 -4.04
N SER A 689 41.16 17.96 -5.32
CA SER A 689 42.56 17.89 -5.78
C SER A 689 43.43 18.98 -5.17
N LEU A 690 42.92 20.22 -5.09
CA LEU A 690 43.60 21.35 -4.46
C LEU A 690 43.80 21.10 -2.96
N MET A 691 42.75 20.67 -2.25
CA MET A 691 42.77 20.33 -0.82
C MET A 691 43.78 19.21 -0.47
N THR A 692 44.05 18.30 -1.42
CA THR A 692 44.95 17.15 -1.21
C THR A 692 46.44 17.56 -1.14
N GLY A 693 46.77 18.85 -1.32
CA GLY A 693 48.10 19.38 -0.98
C GLY A 693 48.82 20.13 -2.10
N ARG A 694 48.12 20.56 -3.16
CA ARG A 694 48.70 21.47 -4.17
C ARG A 694 48.81 22.90 -3.65
N ILE A 695 47.81 23.32 -2.86
CA ILE A 695 47.72 24.62 -2.20
C ILE A 695 47.24 24.38 -0.77
N ARG A 696 47.78 25.11 0.21
CA ARG A 696 47.32 25.07 1.60
C ARG A 696 46.65 26.38 1.98
N VAL A 697 45.71 26.31 2.92
CA VAL A 697 45.17 27.51 3.56
C VAL A 697 46.33 28.25 4.24
N GLY A 698 46.47 29.53 3.92
CA GLY A 698 47.57 30.38 4.35
C GLY A 698 48.68 30.57 3.31
N ASP A 699 48.72 29.80 2.22
CA ASP A 699 49.70 30.01 1.14
C ASP A 699 49.42 31.33 0.40
N PHE A 700 50.48 32.02 -0.03
CA PHE A 700 50.39 33.12 -0.98
C PHE A 700 50.46 32.57 -2.40
N ILE A 701 49.48 32.92 -3.22
CA ILE A 701 49.40 32.50 -4.61
C ILE A 701 49.25 33.72 -5.53
N GLU A 702 49.81 33.60 -6.73
CA GLU A 702 49.61 34.55 -7.83
C GLU A 702 48.89 33.82 -8.97
N CYS A 703 47.71 34.30 -9.34
CA CYS A 703 46.92 33.77 -10.44
C CYS A 703 46.29 34.93 -11.21
N ASP A 704 46.46 34.94 -12.53
CA ASP A 704 45.86 35.97 -13.42
C ASP A 704 46.27 37.41 -13.07
N GLY A 705 47.51 37.60 -12.57
CA GLY A 705 48.03 38.90 -12.13
C GLY A 705 47.56 39.35 -10.74
N VAL A 706 46.70 38.57 -10.08
CA VAL A 706 46.24 38.82 -8.72
C VAL A 706 47.08 38.02 -7.73
N THR A 707 47.70 38.71 -6.77
CA THR A 707 48.44 38.08 -5.67
C THR A 707 47.65 38.21 -4.36
N GLY A 708 47.53 37.11 -3.63
CA GLY A 708 46.88 37.14 -2.32
C GLY A 708 47.08 35.87 -1.52
N ARG A 709 46.61 35.89 -0.27
CA ARG A 709 46.69 34.79 0.68
C ARG A 709 45.44 33.94 0.61
N VAL A 710 45.59 32.63 0.53
CA VAL A 710 44.47 31.68 0.51
C VAL A 710 43.82 31.62 1.90
N GLU A 711 42.58 32.07 2.00
CA GLU A 711 41.82 32.10 3.26
C GLU A 711 41.04 30.80 3.46
N SER A 712 40.38 30.30 2.42
CA SER A 712 39.65 29.04 2.49
C SER A 712 39.59 28.35 1.13
N ILE A 713 39.60 27.02 1.14
CA ILE A 713 39.34 26.20 -0.04
C ILE A 713 38.00 25.51 0.19
N SER A 714 37.02 25.79 -0.66
CA SER A 714 35.71 25.12 -0.66
C SER A 714 35.61 24.14 -1.83
N TYR A 715 34.55 23.34 -1.85
CA TYR A 715 34.31 22.39 -2.95
C TYR A 715 34.11 23.07 -4.31
N GLN A 716 33.61 24.32 -4.35
CA GLN A 716 33.36 25.04 -5.61
C GLN A 716 34.45 26.06 -5.95
N SER A 717 35.01 26.73 -4.94
CA SER A 717 35.92 27.86 -5.13
C SER A 717 36.99 27.94 -4.05
N THR A 718 38.11 28.56 -4.39
CA THR A 718 39.19 28.96 -3.48
C THR A 718 39.09 30.46 -3.22
N GLN A 719 38.96 30.84 -1.95
CA GLN A 719 38.91 32.25 -1.53
C GLN A 719 40.31 32.76 -1.23
N VAL A 720 40.66 33.87 -1.88
CA VAL A 720 41.97 34.51 -1.79
C VAL A 720 41.78 35.95 -1.36
N THR A 721 42.45 36.33 -0.28
CA THR A 721 42.43 37.68 0.25
C THR A 721 43.64 38.42 -0.27
N THR A 722 43.38 39.45 -1.08
CA THR A 722 44.39 40.31 -1.69
C THR A 722 45.01 41.25 -0.65
N LEU A 723 46.17 41.82 -0.98
CA LEU A 723 46.84 42.81 -0.11
C LEU A 723 45.99 44.06 0.12
N ASP A 724 45.07 44.36 -0.80
CA ASP A 724 44.17 45.51 -0.78
C ASP A 724 42.93 45.25 0.12
N GLY A 725 42.85 44.07 0.74
CA GLY A 725 41.75 43.67 1.63
C GLY A 725 40.52 43.09 0.92
N SER A 726 40.55 42.95 -0.41
CA SER A 726 39.45 42.33 -1.18
C SER A 726 39.53 40.81 -1.13
N VAL A 727 38.39 40.14 -0.95
CA VAL A 727 38.27 38.67 -1.02
C VAL A 727 37.79 38.28 -2.42
N ILE A 728 38.61 37.52 -3.15
CA ILE A 728 38.32 37.04 -4.49
C ILE A 728 38.06 35.54 -4.43
N ALA A 729 36.92 35.11 -4.97
CA ALA A 729 36.56 33.70 -5.08
C ALA A 729 36.89 33.18 -6.48
N PHE A 730 37.98 32.42 -6.60
CA PHE A 730 38.34 31.72 -7.84
C PHE A 730 37.60 30.39 -7.91
N LEU A 731 36.89 30.12 -9.01
CA LEU A 731 36.36 28.78 -9.25
C LEU A 731 37.53 27.78 -9.33
N ASN A 732 37.39 26.61 -8.69
CA ASN A 732 38.47 25.63 -8.61
C ASN A 732 38.95 25.19 -10.01
N THR A 733 38.02 25.09 -10.97
CA THR A 733 38.33 24.81 -12.38
C THR A 733 39.18 25.90 -13.03
N GLN A 734 38.92 27.16 -12.72
CA GLN A 734 39.71 28.28 -13.27
C GLN A 734 41.13 28.28 -12.70
N LEU A 735 41.26 28.04 -11.39
CA LEU A 735 42.56 27.97 -10.73
C LEU A 735 43.38 26.76 -11.20
N PHE A 736 42.72 25.66 -11.53
CA PHE A 736 43.38 24.44 -12.00
C PHE A 736 43.75 24.50 -13.49
N ASN A 737 42.90 25.11 -14.33
CA ASN A 737 43.14 25.22 -15.77
C ASN A 737 44.13 26.34 -16.12
N LYS A 738 44.20 27.39 -15.31
CA LYS A 738 45.21 28.45 -15.46
C LYS A 738 46.49 28.07 -14.69
N ASN A 739 47.63 28.53 -15.20
CA ASN A 739 48.88 28.44 -14.44
C ASN A 739 48.82 29.41 -13.25
N PHE A 740 48.99 28.89 -12.03
CA PHE A 740 49.16 29.71 -10.83
C PHE A 740 50.55 29.50 -10.25
N LYS A 741 51.12 30.54 -9.63
CA LYS A 741 52.37 30.43 -8.88
C LYS A 741 52.04 30.30 -7.40
N ASN A 742 52.57 29.29 -6.73
CA ASN A 742 52.56 29.22 -5.28
C ASN A 742 53.87 29.82 -4.77
N LEU A 743 53.78 31.02 -4.19
CA LEU A 743 54.93 31.79 -3.73
C LEU A 743 55.46 31.26 -2.39
N THR A 744 54.64 30.57 -1.61
CA THR A 744 55.00 30.07 -0.27
C THR A 744 55.66 28.69 -0.30
N ARG A 745 55.37 27.86 -1.30
CA ARG A 745 55.80 26.45 -1.37
C ARG A 745 57.32 26.25 -1.40
N ASN A 746 58.09 27.22 -1.90
CA ASN A 746 59.56 27.17 -1.93
C ASN A 746 60.17 27.94 -0.76
N ASN A 747 59.98 27.42 0.47
CA ASN A 747 60.47 28.01 1.72
C ASN A 747 59.97 29.45 2.02
N ALA A 748 58.89 29.90 1.39
CA ALA A 748 58.30 31.24 1.56
C ALA A 748 59.19 32.45 1.19
N TYR A 749 60.29 32.23 0.47
CA TYR A 749 61.16 33.29 -0.02
C TYR A 749 61.04 33.44 -1.55
N GLU A 750 60.92 34.67 -2.03
CA GLU A 750 60.93 35.03 -3.45
C GLU A 750 62.18 35.86 -3.77
N MET A 751 62.85 35.57 -4.88
CA MET A 751 63.96 36.39 -5.36
C MET A 751 63.42 37.66 -6.00
N VAL A 752 63.80 38.81 -5.46
CA VAL A 752 63.46 40.11 -6.01
C VAL A 752 64.67 40.74 -6.68
N LYS A 753 64.41 41.60 -7.67
CA LYS A 753 65.42 42.37 -8.41
C LYS A 753 65.11 43.86 -8.29
N ILE A 754 66.11 44.65 -7.90
CA ILE A 754 66.04 46.11 -7.83
C ILE A 754 67.05 46.68 -8.83
N PRO A 755 66.59 47.37 -9.88
CA PRO A 755 67.49 48.08 -10.79
C PRO A 755 68.03 49.34 -10.09
N VAL A 756 69.33 49.58 -10.23
CA VAL A 756 70.05 50.73 -9.66
C VAL A 756 70.99 51.27 -10.73
N GLY A 757 70.84 52.54 -11.11
CA GLY A 757 71.74 53.21 -12.06
C GLY A 757 72.75 54.10 -11.35
N VAL A 758 74.03 54.03 -11.74
CA VAL A 758 75.10 54.92 -11.25
C VAL A 758 75.82 55.59 -12.43
N ALA A 759 76.46 56.74 -12.20
CA ALA A 759 77.09 57.51 -13.26
C ALA A 759 78.28 56.76 -13.88
N TYR A 760 78.46 56.95 -15.20
CA TYR A 760 79.63 56.43 -15.91
C TYR A 760 80.93 56.98 -15.28
N GLY A 761 81.90 56.08 -15.03
CA GLY A 761 83.14 56.42 -14.32
C GLY A 761 83.13 56.10 -12.82
N SER A 762 81.98 55.71 -12.25
CA SER A 762 81.91 55.21 -10.87
C SER A 762 82.63 53.85 -10.71
N ASP A 763 83.34 53.63 -9.60
CA ASP A 763 83.94 52.34 -9.28
C ASP A 763 82.85 51.32 -8.90
N VAL A 764 82.50 50.46 -9.86
CA VAL A 764 81.45 49.44 -9.71
C VAL A 764 81.69 48.50 -8.53
N GLU A 765 82.95 48.16 -8.21
CA GLU A 765 83.26 47.26 -7.10
C GLU A 765 83.14 47.96 -5.74
N GLN A 766 83.39 49.28 -5.70
CA GLN A 766 83.06 50.09 -4.53
C GLN A 766 81.54 50.19 -4.34
N VAL A 767 80.79 50.47 -5.41
CA VAL A 767 79.32 50.56 -5.39
C VAL A 767 78.68 49.24 -4.95
N ARG A 768 79.16 48.10 -5.48
CA ARG A 768 78.73 46.75 -5.08
C ARG A 768 78.81 46.54 -3.57
N ARG A 769 79.97 46.83 -2.98
CA ARG A 769 80.21 46.66 -1.54
C ARG A 769 79.30 47.56 -0.70
N LEU A 770 79.13 48.82 -1.10
CA LEU A 770 78.27 49.77 -0.39
C LEU A 770 76.80 49.38 -0.44
N ILE A 771 76.32 48.89 -1.58
CA ILE A 771 74.94 48.40 -1.71
C ILE A 771 74.71 47.19 -0.81
N ILE A 772 75.61 46.20 -0.81
CA ILE A 772 75.49 45.01 0.06
C ILE A 772 75.48 45.43 1.53
N ALA A 773 76.44 46.26 1.94
CA ALA A 773 76.54 46.78 3.31
C ALA A 773 75.32 47.63 3.74
N SER A 774 74.60 48.25 2.79
CA SER A 774 73.37 49.00 3.10
C SER A 774 72.16 48.11 3.40
N LEU A 775 72.16 46.87 2.87
CA LEU A 775 71.04 45.94 3.00
C LEU A 775 71.22 44.98 4.18
N GLU A 776 72.45 44.65 4.57
CA GLU A 776 72.74 43.81 5.75
C GLU A 776 72.00 44.27 7.04
N PRO A 777 71.95 45.57 7.40
CA PRO A 777 71.25 46.04 8.60
C PRO A 777 69.73 45.88 8.53
N LEU A 778 69.15 45.70 7.34
CA LEU A 778 67.70 45.49 7.19
C LEU A 778 67.28 44.06 7.54
N ASN A 779 68.23 43.13 7.76
CA ASN A 779 67.94 41.73 8.08
C ASN A 779 67.51 41.51 9.54
N GLU A 780 66.47 42.22 9.97
CA GLU A 780 65.91 42.08 11.30
C GLU A 780 65.05 40.80 11.39
N PRO A 781 65.13 40.04 12.50
CA PRO A 781 64.23 38.91 12.72
C PRO A 781 62.80 39.42 12.92
N LEU A 782 61.84 38.82 12.21
CA LEU A 782 60.42 39.06 12.44
C LEU A 782 59.99 38.56 13.84
N PRO A 783 58.84 39.01 14.37
CA PRO A 783 58.30 38.53 15.65
C PRO A 783 58.17 37.00 15.75
N ASP A 784 57.99 36.32 14.61
CA ASP A 784 57.88 34.86 14.50
C ASP A 784 59.26 34.15 14.44
N GLY A 785 60.38 34.87 14.60
CA GLY A 785 61.74 34.34 14.54
C GLY A 785 62.28 34.06 13.13
N ARG A 786 61.49 34.34 12.08
CA ARG A 786 61.90 34.21 10.67
C ARG A 786 62.79 35.40 10.26
N SER A 787 63.87 35.12 9.51
CA SER A 787 64.74 36.17 8.96
C SER A 787 64.09 36.81 7.73
N LEU A 788 64.23 38.14 7.59
CA LEU A 788 63.64 38.91 6.49
C LEU A 788 64.22 38.48 5.13
N PHE A 789 65.53 38.25 5.10
CA PHE A 789 66.23 37.62 3.99
C PHE A 789 66.42 36.13 4.26
N LYS A 790 66.62 35.35 3.20
CA LYS A 790 66.84 33.91 3.34
C LYS A 790 68.25 33.65 3.93
N PRO A 791 68.38 32.92 5.05
CA PRO A 791 69.67 32.77 5.77
C PRO A 791 70.82 32.13 4.97
N ASP A 792 70.50 31.30 3.98
CA ASP A 792 71.47 30.51 3.21
C ASP A 792 71.71 31.07 1.79
N THR A 793 71.46 32.36 1.57
CA THR A 793 71.65 32.99 0.26
C THR A 793 72.27 34.37 0.38
N ASP A 794 73.23 34.66 -0.50
CA ASP A 794 73.90 35.96 -0.54
C ASP A 794 73.04 37.03 -1.21
N ILE A 795 73.27 38.28 -0.79
CA ILE A 795 72.80 39.47 -1.49
C ILE A 795 73.79 39.76 -2.62
N GLY A 796 73.32 39.68 -3.87
CA GLY A 796 74.16 39.90 -5.03
C GLY A 796 73.84 41.22 -5.73
N VAL A 797 74.87 41.84 -6.29
CA VAL A 797 74.72 42.96 -7.23
C VAL A 797 75.36 42.52 -8.53
N SER A 798 74.62 42.47 -9.62
CA SER A 798 75.18 42.12 -10.93
C SER A 798 75.27 43.36 -11.81
N PHE A 799 76.33 43.47 -12.59
CA PHE A 799 76.36 44.42 -13.70
C PHE A 799 75.32 43.97 -14.72
N ALA A 800 74.28 44.79 -14.94
CA ALA A 800 73.16 44.40 -15.78
C ALA A 800 73.43 44.75 -17.24
N GLU A 801 73.68 46.04 -17.50
CA GLU A 801 73.92 46.57 -18.84
C GLU A 801 74.56 47.96 -18.78
N PHE A 802 75.08 48.40 -19.91
CA PHE A 802 75.46 49.78 -20.15
C PHE A 802 74.21 50.55 -20.63
N GLY A 803 73.65 51.41 -19.78
CA GLY A 803 72.45 52.21 -20.10
C GLY A 803 72.80 53.52 -20.83
N GLU A 804 71.80 54.24 -21.34
CA GLU A 804 72.04 55.46 -22.14
C GLU A 804 72.75 56.58 -21.36
N SER A 805 72.53 56.68 -20.05
CA SER A 805 73.12 57.71 -19.19
C SER A 805 73.67 57.18 -17.86
N SER A 806 73.56 55.87 -17.61
CA SER A 806 74.00 55.21 -16.38
C SER A 806 74.58 53.83 -16.64
N VAL A 807 75.48 53.41 -15.75
CA VAL A 807 75.82 52.01 -15.55
C VAL A 807 74.69 51.37 -14.75
N ASN A 808 73.96 50.42 -15.38
CA ASN A 808 72.82 49.76 -14.74
C ASN A 808 73.30 48.52 -13.98
N LEU A 809 73.05 48.53 -12.67
CA LEU A 809 73.28 47.41 -11.77
C LEU A 809 71.93 46.79 -11.39
N THR A 810 71.90 45.47 -11.23
CA THR A 810 70.74 44.76 -10.68
C THR A 810 71.11 44.17 -9.33
N VAL A 811 70.49 44.69 -8.29
CA VAL A 811 70.59 44.13 -6.93
C VAL A 811 69.55 43.03 -6.80
N TRP A 812 69.96 41.83 -6.40
CA TRP A 812 69.06 40.70 -6.21
C TRP A 812 69.28 40.05 -4.85
N PHE A 813 68.17 39.71 -4.20
CA PHE A 813 68.16 39.03 -2.90
C PHE A 813 66.84 38.28 -2.72
N TRP A 814 66.83 37.30 -1.82
CA TRP A 814 65.65 36.52 -1.47
C TRP A 814 64.95 37.13 -0.27
N VAL A 815 63.66 37.49 -0.42
CA VAL A 815 62.86 38.13 0.62
C VAL A 815 61.62 37.32 0.95
N LEU A 816 61.18 37.37 2.20
CA LEU A 816 59.93 36.75 2.63
C LEU A 816 58.72 37.34 1.88
N VAL A 817 57.90 36.48 1.28
CA VAL A 817 56.78 36.89 0.41
C VAL A 817 55.76 37.78 1.11
N GLU A 818 55.46 37.50 2.39
CA GLU A 818 54.43 38.16 3.19
C GLU A 818 54.68 39.67 3.38
N VAL A 819 55.95 40.07 3.49
CA VAL A 819 56.37 41.46 3.77
C VAL A 819 57.10 42.11 2.58
N ARG A 820 57.10 41.44 1.42
CA ARG A 820 57.85 41.83 0.22
C ARG A 820 57.71 43.31 -0.13
N ALA A 821 56.48 43.84 -0.16
CA ALA A 821 56.20 45.21 -0.57
C ALA A 821 56.89 46.23 0.36
N GLY A 822 56.77 46.03 1.67
CA GLY A 822 57.43 46.88 2.68
C GLY A 822 58.95 46.78 2.61
N THR A 823 59.49 45.56 2.50
CA THR A 823 60.94 45.34 2.43
C THR A 823 61.57 45.94 1.18
N LEU A 824 60.91 45.82 0.02
CA LEU A 824 61.39 46.45 -1.21
C LEU A 824 61.44 47.97 -1.11
N SER A 825 60.47 48.58 -0.44
CA SER A 825 60.48 50.03 -0.18
C SER A 825 61.67 50.43 0.70
N ARG A 826 61.86 49.73 1.83
CA ARG A 826 62.99 49.98 2.75
C ARG A 826 64.35 49.77 2.07
N ALA A 827 64.48 48.72 1.25
CA ALA A 827 65.71 48.41 0.52
C ALA A 827 66.07 49.51 -0.50
N ARG A 828 65.09 50.01 -1.26
CA ARG A 828 65.31 51.12 -2.21
C ARG A 828 65.76 52.39 -1.49
N GLU A 829 65.13 52.71 -0.37
CA GLU A 829 65.48 53.87 0.46
C GLU A 829 66.89 53.74 1.04
N ALA A 830 67.25 52.57 1.57
CA ALA A 830 68.59 52.31 2.10
C ALA A 830 69.68 52.42 1.03
N ILE A 831 69.46 51.86 -0.16
CA ILE A 831 70.37 51.98 -1.30
C ILE A 831 70.53 53.45 -1.69
N TYR A 832 69.43 54.17 -1.90
CA TYR A 832 69.45 55.57 -2.31
C TYR A 832 70.23 56.46 -1.31
N ASN A 833 69.93 56.33 -0.02
CA ASN A 833 70.59 57.07 1.03
C ASN A 833 72.08 56.73 1.15
N THR A 834 72.47 55.47 0.90
CA THR A 834 73.86 55.03 0.99
C THR A 834 74.69 55.54 -0.17
N LEU A 835 74.16 55.51 -1.40
CA LEU A 835 74.85 56.07 -2.58
C LEU A 835 75.08 57.58 -2.41
N ASN A 836 74.07 58.32 -1.97
CA ASN A 836 74.18 59.76 -1.71
C ASN A 836 75.20 60.10 -0.62
N ARG A 837 75.24 59.34 0.50
CA ARG A 837 76.22 59.57 1.59
C ARG A 837 77.67 59.33 1.17
N ASN A 838 77.90 58.48 0.17
CA ASN A 838 79.23 58.14 -0.32
C ASN A 838 79.61 58.92 -1.59
N ASN A 839 78.86 59.98 -1.94
CA ASN A 839 79.07 60.81 -3.14
C ASN A 839 79.08 59.99 -4.45
N ILE A 840 78.34 58.89 -4.52
CA ILE A 840 78.13 58.16 -5.77
C ILE A 840 76.97 58.81 -6.50
N GLU A 841 77.26 59.37 -7.67
CA GLU A 841 76.26 60.07 -8.47
C GLU A 841 75.25 59.09 -9.09
N ILE A 842 73.97 59.37 -8.85
CA ILE A 842 72.85 58.77 -9.57
C ILE A 842 72.53 59.75 -10.71
N PRO A 843 72.90 59.45 -11.96
CA PRO A 843 72.89 60.42 -13.04
C PRO A 843 71.46 60.74 -13.45
N PHE A 844 71.20 62.02 -13.69
CA PHE A 844 70.05 62.41 -14.52
C PHE A 844 70.32 61.99 -15.98
N PRO A 845 69.29 61.93 -16.84
CA PRO A 845 69.50 61.71 -18.27
C PRO A 845 70.56 62.69 -18.82
N GLN A 846 71.65 62.13 -19.36
CA GLN A 846 72.80 62.88 -19.88
C GLN A 846 72.57 63.17 -21.36
N LEU A 847 72.85 64.41 -21.77
CA LEU A 847 72.74 64.85 -23.16
C LEU A 847 74.00 65.63 -23.54
N ASP A 848 74.79 65.07 -24.45
CA ASP A 848 75.91 65.80 -25.05
C ASP A 848 75.38 66.78 -26.10
N VAL A 849 75.46 68.09 -25.78
CA VAL A 849 75.05 69.16 -26.69
C VAL A 849 76.29 69.74 -27.38
N HIS A 850 76.47 69.40 -28.66
CA HIS A 850 77.49 70.04 -29.50
C HIS A 850 76.96 71.39 -30.01
N THR A 851 77.32 72.49 -29.34
CA THR A 851 77.07 73.83 -29.85
C THR A 851 78.11 74.17 -30.94
N ARG A 852 77.62 74.56 -32.13
CA ARG A 852 78.44 74.97 -33.28
C ARG A 852 78.52 76.49 -33.38
#